data_AF-A0A142X503-F1
#
_entry.id   AF-A0A142X503-F1
#
_cell.length_a   1.000
_cell.length_b   1.000
_cell.length_c   1.000
_cell.angle_alpha   90.00
_cell.angle_beta   90.00
_cell.angle_gamma   90.00
#
_symmetry.space_group_name_H-M   'P 1'
#
loop_
_entity.id
_entity.type
_entity.pdbx_description
1 polymer ?
#
loop_
_entity_poly.entity_id
_entity_poly.type
_entity_poly.pdbx_seq_one_letter_code
_entity_poly.pdbx_strand_id
1 'polypeptide(L)'
;MAKKKPSKAAKRPSPKLPKAPAGRTVRKRPASAAEKPGDTIVVDLGTRGQLGGEPAAVARELCRMADDEESKRTAEKLLKQAESLDPRCVLVPLQRGDRAGSTTRALPFYEKALKLVEQNLDRQKKEGKTLKRNSQEARDYQAVHRAIATALEAERRLVDAIPHYQAVLRVQPDDVATVESLALAFLEAQRVSDAADLLSRFEDVSYFTKALVEFRRNGPTPVAGQFLRRGHSENPHVAALLLGEIAFDEEIPDDLSPGSFGAAEFYLLRAMPAWRDAAGAISWLRSVLGKEVDSRRPRLRDRRAQVRTLLDRLKAVTEEDLDPWRLSVRPLHPGAPSERGQLCVVTNEVGDTLYQSTVFDDVPNTEMMIELLLETAQERKQRPSTMLFDDPRLIRRIETALQSIGTGTRLVEHSQRLDRAIEDLRNQIAQSLDHSDSSGAEDFERIPPSAEIWLVDAQRLPRWVQNDQNRYVRLQSIMVVSVSQGVIVSQRVETAEEKMPELVWQTVARAITHPFAGPAQRPAEVRVRTHDLRVALEGRLKPLGVRCVVTNEFAMFDEAHNMLLKSLAEDEEEKEELSLVKAGHSLERIESLYREACRLHRAAPWKVVPPERAVEIKGGRWRRPRYGLVIGQSGLLQGLCIYDSREDLERATGVESELDDINVLNLFYDEPQALPTEDHDAFLDHNWPVASPEGYPIVMRIRRRKAPQVPTEDELQMLTAFAGGLPDLLDAEGPEVVIDSPAGKVTLTWFETRPDKARKTGKPKK
;
A
#
# COMPACT_ATOMS: atom_id res chain seq x y z
N MET A 1 4.02 18.89 71.37
CA MET A 1 5.27 18.10 71.26
C MET A 1 5.70 18.03 69.81
N ALA A 2 7.01 18.05 69.59
CA ALA A 2 7.67 18.52 68.39
C ALA A 2 7.56 17.63 67.13
N LYS A 3 7.50 18.30 65.98
CA LYS A 3 7.67 17.79 64.61
C LYS A 3 9.00 17.03 64.47
N LYS A 4 8.98 15.81 63.93
CA LYS A 4 10.15 15.14 63.33
C LYS A 4 9.95 15.00 61.82
N LYS A 5 10.85 15.64 61.07
CA LYS A 5 11.03 15.59 59.62
C LYS A 5 11.62 14.22 59.20
N PRO A 6 11.27 13.66 58.03
CA PRO A 6 12.10 12.69 57.36
C PRO A 6 13.19 13.39 56.51
N SER A 7 14.33 12.72 56.43
CA SER A 7 15.62 13.16 55.91
C SER A 7 15.67 13.32 54.38
N LYS A 8 16.43 14.32 53.94
CA LYS A 8 16.86 14.55 52.55
C LYS A 8 17.64 13.35 51.99
N ALA A 9 17.17 12.76 50.90
CA ALA A 9 17.99 11.93 50.02
C ALA A 9 18.63 12.82 48.93
N ALA A 10 19.93 12.62 48.72
CA ALA A 10 20.79 13.42 47.86
C ALA A 10 20.45 13.24 46.37
N LYS A 11 20.28 14.37 45.66
CA LYS A 11 20.29 14.42 44.19
C LYS A 11 21.68 14.00 43.69
N ARG A 12 21.79 12.86 43.02
CA ARG A 12 22.92 12.56 42.12
C ARG A 12 22.76 13.36 40.82
N PRO A 13 23.84 13.94 40.26
CA PRO A 13 23.78 14.78 39.08
C PRO A 13 23.61 13.94 37.81
N SER A 14 22.71 14.38 36.94
CA SER A 14 22.53 13.85 35.58
C SER A 14 23.82 14.03 34.76
N PRO A 15 24.24 13.04 33.95
CA PRO A 15 25.34 13.25 33.01
C PRO A 15 24.92 14.27 31.95
N LYS A 16 25.71 15.34 31.81
CA LYS A 16 25.55 16.36 30.77
C LYS A 16 25.88 15.73 29.41
N LEU A 17 24.88 15.57 28.56
CA LEU A 17 25.05 15.32 27.12
C LEU A 17 25.83 16.48 26.48
N PRO A 18 26.76 16.22 25.53
CA PRO A 18 27.40 17.26 24.76
C PRO A 18 26.34 17.97 23.89
N LYS A 19 26.38 19.31 23.89
CA LYS A 19 25.53 20.16 23.05
C LYS A 19 25.82 19.86 21.58
N ALA A 20 24.76 19.56 20.82
CA ALA A 20 24.79 19.56 19.35
C ALA A 20 25.26 20.95 18.84
N PRO A 21 26.06 21.01 17.76
CA PRO A 21 26.36 22.29 17.11
C PRO A 21 25.06 22.86 16.53
N ALA A 22 24.79 24.12 16.84
CA ALA A 22 23.59 24.83 16.41
C ALA A 22 23.46 24.82 14.88
N GLY A 23 22.29 24.39 14.40
CA GLY A 23 21.89 24.50 13.01
C GLY A 23 22.01 25.94 12.53
N ARG A 24 22.82 26.15 11.51
CA ARG A 24 22.93 27.44 10.83
C ARG A 24 21.70 27.58 9.94
N THR A 25 20.83 28.51 10.30
CA THR A 25 19.69 28.95 9.49
C THR A 25 20.19 29.44 8.12
N VAL A 26 19.77 28.76 7.05
CA VAL A 26 19.96 29.22 5.67
C VAL A 26 19.08 30.45 5.46
N ARG A 27 19.64 31.64 5.66
CA ARG A 27 19.03 32.88 5.17
C ARG A 27 19.19 32.92 3.65
N LYS A 28 18.08 32.84 2.91
CA LYS A 28 18.01 33.20 1.49
C LYS A 28 18.63 34.59 1.30
N ARG A 29 19.73 34.67 0.55
CA ARG A 29 20.28 35.94 0.04
C ARG A 29 19.47 36.37 -1.18
N PRO A 30 19.22 37.68 -1.39
CA PRO A 30 18.52 38.15 -2.56
C PRO A 30 19.42 38.02 -3.80
N ALA A 31 18.79 37.73 -4.93
CA ALA A 31 19.43 37.70 -6.24
C ALA A 31 20.06 39.07 -6.55
N SER A 32 21.38 39.10 -6.79
CA SER A 32 22.04 40.23 -7.43
C SER A 32 23.03 39.77 -8.48
N ALA A 33 22.76 40.25 -9.70
CA ALA A 33 23.66 40.47 -10.84
C ALA A 33 24.46 39.27 -11.38
N ALA A 34 24.14 38.94 -12.63
CA ALA A 34 24.83 37.99 -13.47
C ALA A 34 26.30 38.39 -13.71
N GLU A 35 27.22 37.43 -13.53
CA GLU A 35 28.49 37.39 -14.24
C GLU A 35 28.56 36.09 -15.06
N LYS A 36 28.96 36.24 -16.33
CA LYS A 36 29.08 35.18 -17.34
C LYS A 36 30.38 34.37 -17.17
N PRO A 37 30.48 33.18 -17.78
CA PRO A 37 31.37 32.12 -17.35
C PRO A 37 32.80 32.33 -17.87
N GLY A 38 33.75 32.38 -16.94
CA GLY A 38 35.18 32.26 -17.22
C GLY A 38 35.67 30.89 -16.78
N ASP A 39 36.13 30.10 -17.75
CA ASP A 39 37.07 29.01 -17.51
C ASP A 39 38.20 29.49 -16.58
N THR A 40 38.57 28.64 -15.61
CA THR A 40 39.85 28.53 -14.87
C THR A 40 39.61 28.43 -13.37
N ILE A 41 39.17 27.26 -12.90
CA ILE A 41 39.75 26.73 -11.65
C ILE A 41 40.90 25.83 -12.09
N VAL A 42 42.05 26.46 -12.36
CA VAL A 42 43.33 25.79 -12.14
C VAL A 42 43.45 25.74 -10.63
N VAL A 43 43.15 24.58 -10.03
CA VAL A 43 43.63 24.31 -8.68
C VAL A 43 45.15 24.22 -8.82
N ASP A 44 45.78 25.37 -8.61
CA ASP A 44 47.20 25.59 -8.72
C ASP A 44 47.94 24.61 -7.79
N LEU A 45 49.20 24.34 -8.12
CA LEU A 45 50.17 23.54 -7.37
C LEU A 45 50.46 24.11 -5.95
N GLY A 46 49.64 25.06 -5.47
CA GLY A 46 49.57 25.60 -4.12
C GLY A 46 48.61 24.90 -3.15
N THR A 47 47.84 23.89 -3.56
CA THR A 47 46.99 23.10 -2.62
C THR A 47 47.80 22.42 -1.53
N ARG A 48 49.07 22.07 -1.80
CA ARG A 48 50.00 21.56 -0.79
C ARG A 48 50.33 22.61 0.28
N GLY A 49 50.29 23.89 -0.08
CA GLY A 49 50.54 25.03 0.82
C GLY A 49 49.31 25.50 1.60
N GLN A 50 48.09 25.31 1.07
CA GLN A 50 46.84 25.69 1.75
C GLN A 50 46.22 24.57 2.61
N LEU A 51 46.44 23.29 2.26
CA LEU A 51 45.83 22.14 2.96
C LEU A 51 46.77 21.41 3.95
N GLY A 52 48.07 21.72 3.95
CA GLY A 52 49.07 21.24 4.93
C GLY A 52 48.87 19.79 5.43
N GLY A 53 49.39 18.79 4.71
CA GLY A 53 49.28 17.39 5.14
C GLY A 53 50.01 16.38 4.25
N GLU A 54 50.07 15.11 4.68
CA GLU A 54 50.58 14.00 3.88
C GLU A 54 49.76 13.83 2.57
N PRO A 55 50.36 13.40 1.43
CA PRO A 55 49.66 13.28 0.14
C PRO A 55 48.33 12.51 0.20
N ALA A 56 48.24 11.46 1.02
CA ALA A 56 47.02 10.68 1.22
C ALA A 56 45.91 11.44 1.99
N ALA A 57 46.26 12.41 2.83
CA ALA A 57 45.27 13.28 3.47
C ALA A 57 44.70 14.29 2.47
N VAL A 58 45.56 14.88 1.63
CA VAL A 58 45.14 15.82 0.58
C VAL A 58 44.27 15.13 -0.48
N ALA A 59 44.62 13.91 -0.89
CA ALA A 59 43.82 13.13 -1.83
C ALA A 59 42.39 12.87 -1.31
N ARG A 60 42.23 12.57 -0.02
CA ARG A 60 40.91 12.36 0.60
C ARG A 60 40.09 13.64 0.68
N GLU A 61 40.72 14.78 0.97
CA GLU A 61 40.03 16.06 0.97
C GLU A 61 39.56 16.45 -0.43
N LEU A 62 40.36 16.17 -1.46
CA LEU A 62 39.92 16.35 -2.86
C LEU A 62 38.74 15.43 -3.22
N CYS A 63 38.72 14.19 -2.72
CA CYS A 63 37.55 13.32 -2.83
C CYS A 63 36.32 13.91 -2.12
N ARG A 64 36.49 14.48 -0.92
CA ARG A 64 35.39 15.16 -0.19
C ARG A 64 34.85 16.34 -0.99
N MET A 65 35.73 17.18 -1.54
CA MET A 65 35.35 18.29 -2.41
C MET A 65 34.67 17.82 -3.70
N ALA A 66 35.13 16.71 -4.29
CA ALA A 66 34.47 16.10 -5.44
C ALA A 66 33.07 15.58 -5.08
N ASP A 67 32.84 15.24 -3.81
CA ASP A 67 31.56 14.73 -3.35
C ASP A 67 30.48 15.80 -3.32
N ASP A 68 30.85 16.95 -2.76
CA ASP A 68 30.01 18.15 -2.64
C ASP A 68 29.76 18.86 -4.00
N GLU A 69 30.37 18.40 -5.09
CA GLU A 69 30.35 19.07 -6.39
C GLU A 69 29.28 18.52 -7.34
N GLU A 70 28.33 19.38 -7.73
CA GLU A 70 27.24 19.04 -8.66
C GLU A 70 27.73 18.80 -10.11
N SER A 71 28.76 19.54 -10.54
CA SER A 71 29.30 19.41 -11.89
C SER A 71 30.11 18.12 -12.04
N LYS A 72 29.55 17.13 -12.77
CA LYS A 72 30.25 15.88 -13.11
C LYS A 72 31.65 16.10 -13.70
N ARG A 73 31.83 17.18 -14.48
CA ARG A 73 33.13 17.52 -15.10
C ARG A 73 34.13 18.05 -14.07
N THR A 74 33.67 18.85 -13.10
CA THR A 74 34.51 19.41 -12.05
C THR A 74 34.89 18.33 -11.05
N ALA A 75 33.92 17.52 -10.61
CA ALA A 75 34.14 16.37 -9.75
C ALA A 75 35.20 15.42 -10.35
N GLU A 76 35.09 15.06 -11.64
CA GLU A 76 36.09 14.19 -12.29
C GLU A 76 37.49 14.81 -12.37
N LYS A 77 37.63 16.14 -12.46
CA LYS A 77 38.94 16.81 -12.37
C LYS A 77 39.55 16.64 -10.97
N LEU A 78 38.75 16.85 -9.92
CA LEU A 78 39.18 16.69 -8.53
C LEU A 78 39.58 15.22 -8.24
N LEU A 79 38.80 14.26 -8.72
CA LEU A 79 39.11 12.82 -8.60
C LEU A 79 40.42 12.45 -9.30
N LYS A 80 40.71 13.01 -10.48
CA LYS A 80 41.99 12.81 -11.17
C LYS A 80 43.18 13.39 -10.41
N GLN A 81 42.99 14.53 -9.74
CA GLN A 81 44.02 15.11 -8.87
C GLN A 81 44.23 14.27 -7.60
N ALA A 82 43.16 13.74 -7.01
CA ALA A 82 43.27 12.81 -5.90
C ALA A 82 44.03 11.53 -6.28
N GLU A 83 43.71 10.95 -7.46
CA GLU A 83 44.37 9.73 -7.98
C GLU A 83 45.87 9.95 -8.29
N SER A 84 46.25 11.15 -8.75
CA SER A 84 47.67 11.46 -9.00
C SER A 84 48.47 11.68 -7.73
N LEU A 85 47.84 12.19 -6.66
CA LEU A 85 48.47 12.37 -5.35
C LEU A 85 48.58 11.08 -4.55
N ASP A 86 47.54 10.24 -4.58
CA ASP A 86 47.54 8.91 -3.98
C ASP A 86 46.85 7.88 -4.89
N PRO A 87 47.62 7.15 -5.72
CA PRO A 87 47.09 6.11 -6.59
C PRO A 87 46.40 4.95 -5.85
N ARG A 88 46.54 4.88 -4.52
CA ARG A 88 45.91 3.84 -3.67
C ARG A 88 44.70 4.36 -2.90
N CYS A 89 44.26 5.60 -3.18
CA CYS A 89 43.07 6.16 -2.58
C CYS A 89 41.82 5.38 -3.05
N VAL A 90 41.19 4.67 -2.12
CA VAL A 90 40.01 3.84 -2.37
C VAL A 90 38.79 4.70 -2.77
N LEU A 91 38.70 5.92 -2.24
CA LEU A 91 37.57 6.83 -2.47
C LEU A 91 37.45 7.23 -3.95
N VAL A 92 38.55 7.28 -4.70
CA VAL A 92 38.53 7.68 -6.11
C VAL A 92 37.66 6.76 -6.96
N PRO A 93 37.95 5.44 -7.07
CA PRO A 93 37.07 4.54 -7.80
C PRO A 93 35.68 4.43 -7.17
N LEU A 94 35.55 4.47 -5.85
CA LEU A 94 34.24 4.44 -5.18
C LEU A 94 33.33 5.58 -5.67
N GLN A 95 33.79 6.82 -5.60
CA GLN A 95 33.04 8.02 -6.01
C GLN A 95 32.76 8.09 -7.52
N ARG A 96 33.61 7.45 -8.35
CA ARG A 96 33.32 7.29 -9.79
C ARG A 96 32.16 6.30 -10.01
N GLY A 97 32.10 5.24 -9.21
CA GLY A 97 30.98 4.30 -9.19
C GLY A 97 29.67 4.98 -8.82
N ASP A 98 29.67 5.76 -7.72
CA ASP A 98 28.48 6.49 -7.26
C ASP A 98 27.91 7.45 -8.33
N ARG A 99 28.78 7.93 -9.23
CA ARG A 99 28.44 8.88 -10.31
C ARG A 99 28.17 8.22 -11.66
N ALA A 100 28.27 6.89 -11.77
CA ALA A 100 28.18 6.16 -13.03
C ALA A 100 26.79 6.24 -13.70
N GLY A 101 25.75 6.58 -12.94
CA GLY A 101 24.38 6.82 -13.41
C GLY A 101 23.59 5.56 -13.78
N SER A 102 24.21 4.38 -13.70
CA SER A 102 23.54 3.08 -13.64
C SER A 102 24.39 2.09 -12.86
N THR A 103 23.73 1.12 -12.24
CA THR A 103 24.37 0.16 -11.35
C THR A 103 25.35 -0.76 -12.09
N THR A 104 24.98 -1.22 -13.29
CA THR A 104 25.85 -1.98 -14.20
C THR A 104 27.17 -1.24 -14.50
N ARG A 105 27.13 0.09 -14.67
CA ARG A 105 28.34 0.88 -14.90
C ARG A 105 29.12 1.17 -13.62
N ALA A 106 28.45 1.16 -12.47
CA ALA A 106 29.08 1.40 -11.17
C ALA A 106 29.92 0.21 -10.69
N LEU A 107 29.45 -1.02 -10.91
CA LEU A 107 30.09 -2.25 -10.43
C LEU A 107 31.59 -2.36 -10.78
N PRO A 108 32.05 -2.12 -12.04
CA PRO A 108 33.48 -2.17 -12.37
C PRO A 108 34.34 -1.19 -11.57
N PHE A 109 33.78 -0.03 -11.20
CA PHE A 109 34.48 0.94 -10.36
C PHE A 109 34.57 0.45 -8.92
N TYR A 110 33.49 -0.11 -8.37
CA TYR A 110 33.52 -0.67 -7.02
C TYR A 110 34.45 -1.90 -6.91
N GLU A 111 34.52 -2.74 -7.93
CA GLU A 111 35.50 -3.83 -8.01
C GLU A 111 36.95 -3.32 -8.02
N LYS A 112 37.21 -2.21 -8.75
CA LYS A 112 38.52 -1.54 -8.68
C LYS A 112 38.81 -1.02 -7.27
N ALA A 113 37.81 -0.45 -6.59
CA ALA A 113 37.93 0.01 -5.21
C ALA A 113 38.24 -1.16 -4.26
N LEU A 114 37.58 -2.31 -4.43
CA LEU A 114 37.80 -3.52 -3.64
C LEU A 114 39.24 -4.03 -3.77
N LYS A 115 39.76 -4.08 -5.00
CA LYS A 115 41.16 -4.46 -5.23
C LYS A 115 42.14 -3.54 -4.49
N LEU A 116 41.87 -2.23 -4.44
CA LEU A 116 42.71 -1.29 -3.69
C LEU A 116 42.61 -1.50 -2.17
N VAL A 117 41.41 -1.78 -1.66
CA VAL A 117 41.20 -2.13 -0.25
C VAL A 117 42.02 -3.37 0.12
N GLU A 118 41.92 -4.45 -0.66
CA GLU A 118 42.65 -5.70 -0.42
C GLU A 118 44.17 -5.48 -0.43
N GLN A 119 44.68 -4.74 -1.42
CA GLN A 119 46.10 -4.39 -1.50
C GLN A 119 46.58 -3.56 -0.29
N ASN A 120 45.75 -2.62 0.18
CA ASN A 120 46.06 -1.81 1.35
C ASN A 120 46.10 -2.66 2.63
N LEU A 121 45.16 -3.60 2.80
CA LEU A 121 45.12 -4.51 3.93
C LEU A 121 46.28 -5.51 3.92
N ASP A 122 46.64 -6.07 2.76
CA ASP A 122 47.76 -7.01 2.64
C ASP A 122 49.10 -6.35 2.97
N ARG A 123 49.26 -5.09 2.58
CA ARG A 123 50.43 -4.30 2.99
C ARG A 123 50.47 -4.10 4.51
N GLN A 124 49.35 -3.73 5.14
CA GLN A 124 49.30 -3.62 6.60
C GLN A 124 49.67 -4.93 7.30
N LYS A 125 49.16 -6.06 6.82
CA LYS A 125 49.52 -7.39 7.33
C LYS A 125 51.02 -7.67 7.20
N LYS A 126 51.63 -7.35 6.05
CA LYS A 126 53.09 -7.48 5.84
C LYS A 126 53.91 -6.58 6.77
N GLU A 127 53.37 -5.43 7.15
CA GLU A 127 53.93 -4.53 8.16
C GLU A 127 53.67 -4.97 9.61
N GLY A 128 53.06 -6.15 9.83
CA GLY A 128 52.71 -6.68 11.15
C GLY A 128 51.56 -5.95 11.83
N LYS A 129 50.79 -5.12 11.10
CA LYS A 129 49.66 -4.36 11.62
C LYS A 129 48.37 -5.18 11.51
N THR A 130 47.59 -5.15 12.59
CA THR A 130 46.23 -5.70 12.62
C THR A 130 45.22 -4.61 12.27
N LEU A 131 44.19 -4.95 11.48
CA LEU A 131 43.10 -4.04 11.15
C LEU A 131 42.36 -3.61 12.42
N LYS A 132 42.36 -2.31 12.72
CA LYS A 132 41.64 -1.74 13.85
C LYS A 132 40.24 -1.32 13.40
N ARG A 133 39.21 -1.66 14.17
CA ARG A 133 37.80 -1.34 13.83
C ARG A 133 37.54 0.13 13.49
N ASN A 134 38.23 1.05 14.16
CA ASN A 134 38.05 2.49 13.99
C ASN A 134 39.07 3.14 13.03
N SER A 135 39.84 2.35 12.28
CA SER A 135 40.83 2.88 11.32
C SER A 135 40.18 3.33 10.02
N GLN A 136 40.92 4.10 9.21
CA GLN A 136 40.45 4.51 7.89
C GLN A 136 40.24 3.30 6.98
N GLU A 137 41.13 2.31 7.05
CA GLU A 137 41.06 1.10 6.23
C GLU A 137 39.82 0.26 6.55
N ALA A 138 39.38 0.26 7.82
CA ALA A 138 38.12 -0.38 8.21
C ALA A 138 36.91 0.35 7.61
N ARG A 139 36.93 1.69 7.59
CA ARG A 139 35.86 2.50 6.94
C ARG A 139 35.84 2.29 5.42
N ASP A 140 37.01 2.30 4.78
CA ASP A 140 37.14 2.07 3.34
C ASP A 140 36.66 0.66 2.97
N TYR A 141 37.04 -0.36 3.75
CA TYR A 141 36.57 -1.73 3.58
C TYR A 141 35.05 -1.82 3.66
N GLN A 142 34.44 -1.23 4.70
CA GLN A 142 32.99 -1.24 4.86
C GLN A 142 32.28 -0.48 3.73
N ALA A 143 32.76 0.71 3.37
CA ALA A 143 32.15 1.54 2.34
C ALA A 143 32.12 0.82 0.97
N VAL A 144 33.24 0.21 0.57
CA VAL A 144 33.31 -0.55 -0.69
C VAL A 144 32.39 -1.77 -0.66
N HIS A 145 32.42 -2.56 0.42
CA HIS A 145 31.56 -3.74 0.50
C HIS A 145 30.07 -3.36 0.50
N ARG A 146 29.66 -2.28 1.18
CA ARG A 146 28.27 -1.78 1.09
C ARG A 146 27.90 -1.36 -0.33
N ALA A 147 28.75 -0.57 -0.98
CA ALA A 147 28.49 -0.10 -2.34
C ALA A 147 28.31 -1.26 -3.34
N ILE A 148 29.15 -2.30 -3.23
CA ILE A 148 28.99 -3.51 -4.05
C ILE A 148 27.71 -4.25 -3.69
N ALA A 149 27.40 -4.44 -2.40
CA ALA A 149 26.21 -5.16 -1.97
C ALA A 149 24.93 -4.48 -2.49
N THR A 150 24.79 -3.17 -2.28
CA THR A 150 23.65 -2.38 -2.76
C THR A 150 23.56 -2.38 -4.28
N ALA A 151 24.69 -2.33 -4.99
CA ALA A 151 24.70 -2.42 -6.45
C ALA A 151 24.23 -3.81 -6.93
N LEU A 152 24.68 -4.89 -6.29
CA LEU A 152 24.25 -6.23 -6.65
C LEU A 152 22.76 -6.45 -6.35
N GLU A 153 22.23 -5.90 -5.26
CA GLU A 153 20.80 -5.93 -4.95
C GLU A 153 19.96 -5.22 -6.02
N ALA A 154 20.36 -4.02 -6.44
CA ALA A 154 19.68 -3.27 -7.49
C ALA A 154 19.71 -4.01 -8.85
N GLU A 155 20.74 -4.81 -9.11
CA GLU A 155 20.84 -5.72 -10.27
C GLU A 155 20.16 -7.09 -10.04
N ARG A 156 19.41 -7.26 -8.94
CA ARG A 156 18.75 -8.51 -8.51
C ARG A 156 19.68 -9.70 -8.31
N ARG A 157 20.98 -9.47 -8.11
CA ARG A 157 22.03 -10.47 -7.83
C ARG A 157 22.22 -10.70 -6.33
N LEU A 158 21.14 -11.10 -5.66
CA LEU A 158 21.06 -11.17 -4.19
C LEU A 158 22.08 -12.12 -3.56
N VAL A 159 22.31 -13.28 -4.17
CA VAL A 159 23.27 -14.29 -3.67
C VAL A 159 24.69 -13.74 -3.66
N ASP A 160 25.04 -12.93 -4.66
CA ASP A 160 26.35 -12.28 -4.75
C ASP A 160 26.48 -11.13 -3.75
N ALA A 161 25.38 -10.45 -3.37
CA ALA A 161 25.39 -9.36 -2.41
C ALA A 161 25.67 -9.82 -0.96
N ILE A 162 25.12 -10.97 -0.56
CA ILE A 162 25.25 -11.58 0.78
C ILE A 162 26.69 -11.58 1.33
N PRO A 163 27.71 -12.10 0.63
CA PRO A 163 29.08 -12.14 1.16
C PRO A 163 29.67 -10.74 1.41
N HIS A 164 29.20 -9.70 0.72
CA HIS A 164 29.64 -8.32 0.95
C HIS A 164 29.02 -7.74 2.23
N TYR A 165 27.75 -8.02 2.54
CA TYR A 165 27.19 -7.64 3.84
C TYR A 165 27.86 -8.38 5.00
N GLN A 166 28.12 -9.68 4.84
CA GLN A 166 28.87 -10.45 5.83
C GLN A 166 30.28 -9.89 6.04
N ALA A 167 30.92 -9.37 4.99
CA ALA A 167 32.20 -8.68 5.10
C ALA A 167 32.12 -7.44 6.00
N VAL A 168 31.10 -6.59 5.80
CA VAL A 168 30.87 -5.41 6.65
C VAL A 168 30.71 -5.82 8.13
N LEU A 169 29.90 -6.84 8.41
CA LEU A 169 29.68 -7.34 9.78
C LEU A 169 30.92 -7.99 10.43
N ARG A 170 31.85 -8.55 9.64
CA ARG A 170 33.14 -9.03 10.20
C ARG A 170 33.95 -7.92 10.84
N VAL A 171 33.84 -6.69 10.32
CA VAL A 171 34.56 -5.51 10.83
C VAL A 171 33.74 -4.78 11.89
N GLN A 172 32.44 -4.64 11.66
CA GLN A 172 31.50 -3.99 12.58
C GLN A 172 30.31 -4.91 12.87
N PRO A 173 30.44 -5.84 13.84
CA PRO A 173 29.40 -6.82 14.15
C PRO A 173 28.08 -6.19 14.61
N ASP A 174 28.15 -5.02 15.25
CA ASP A 174 27.02 -4.34 15.88
C ASP A 174 26.31 -3.34 14.94
N ASP A 175 26.59 -3.40 13.63
CA ASP A 175 25.95 -2.51 12.67
C ASP A 175 24.53 -2.98 12.30
N VAL A 176 23.55 -2.48 13.05
CA VAL A 176 22.13 -2.79 12.89
C VAL A 176 21.65 -2.60 11.46
N ALA A 177 22.09 -1.54 10.76
CA ALA A 177 21.65 -1.28 9.39
C ALA A 177 22.08 -2.38 8.41
N THR A 178 23.32 -2.89 8.55
CA THR A 178 23.80 -4.02 7.74
C THR A 178 23.15 -5.33 8.15
N VAL A 179 22.90 -5.54 9.45
CA VAL A 179 22.17 -6.73 9.92
C VAL A 179 20.78 -6.78 9.28
N GLU A 180 20.06 -5.65 9.25
CA GLU A 180 18.76 -5.55 8.60
C GLU A 180 18.84 -5.82 7.09
N SER A 181 19.76 -5.15 6.37
CA SER A 181 19.93 -5.38 4.93
C SER A 181 20.28 -6.84 4.62
N LEU A 182 21.16 -7.46 5.41
CA LEU A 182 21.50 -8.87 5.24
C LEU A 182 20.31 -9.80 5.51
N ALA A 183 19.50 -9.51 6.53
CA ALA A 183 18.30 -10.29 6.81
C ALA A 183 17.28 -10.21 5.66
N LEU A 184 17.07 -9.02 5.10
CA LEU A 184 16.19 -8.82 3.94
C LEU A 184 16.74 -9.54 2.69
N ALA A 185 18.04 -9.41 2.41
CA ALA A 185 18.70 -10.12 1.32
C ALA A 185 18.59 -11.65 1.47
N PHE A 186 18.69 -12.18 2.70
CA PHE A 186 18.43 -13.60 2.95
C PHE A 186 16.99 -13.99 2.66
N LEU A 187 16.00 -13.19 3.05
CA LEU A 187 14.59 -13.47 2.75
C LEU A 187 14.36 -13.51 1.24
N GLU A 188 14.81 -12.50 0.50
CA GLU A 188 14.62 -12.45 -0.95
C GLU A 188 15.37 -13.59 -1.68
N ALA A 189 16.54 -13.99 -1.17
CA ALA A 189 17.30 -15.15 -1.66
C ALA A 189 16.72 -16.51 -1.19
N GLN A 190 15.54 -16.53 -0.57
CA GLN A 190 14.85 -17.74 -0.06
C GLN A 190 15.62 -18.48 1.05
N ARG A 191 16.52 -17.79 1.76
CA ARG A 191 17.37 -18.31 2.86
C ARG A 191 16.80 -17.93 4.22
N VAL A 192 15.54 -18.27 4.47
CA VAL A 192 14.78 -17.84 5.66
C VAL A 192 15.44 -18.28 6.98
N SER A 193 16.02 -19.48 7.04
CA SER A 193 16.72 -19.98 8.22
C SER A 193 17.94 -19.12 8.59
N ASP A 194 18.72 -18.70 7.59
CA ASP A 194 19.89 -17.84 7.82
C ASP A 194 19.46 -16.45 8.34
N ALA A 195 18.34 -15.91 7.84
CA ALA A 195 17.77 -14.67 8.36
C ALA A 195 17.36 -14.82 9.84
N ALA A 196 16.68 -15.91 10.19
CA ALA A 196 16.25 -16.16 11.57
C ALA A 196 17.44 -16.34 12.53
N ASP A 197 18.46 -17.09 12.13
CA ASP A 197 19.67 -17.32 12.93
C ASP A 197 20.54 -16.06 13.07
N LEU A 198 20.48 -15.16 12.08
CA LEU A 198 21.08 -13.83 12.18
C LEU A 198 20.33 -13.00 13.21
N LEU A 199 19.01 -12.83 13.05
CA LEU A 199 18.21 -11.96 13.91
C LEU A 199 18.12 -12.44 15.37
N SER A 200 18.29 -13.74 15.64
CA SER A 200 18.30 -14.25 17.02
C SER A 200 19.44 -13.72 17.88
N ARG A 201 20.44 -13.06 17.26
CA ARG A 201 21.64 -12.52 17.93
C ARG A 201 21.57 -11.01 18.12
N PHE A 202 20.53 -10.35 17.62
CA PHE A 202 20.39 -8.90 17.62
C PHE A 202 19.03 -8.45 18.17
N GLU A 203 19.06 -7.63 19.22
CA GLU A 203 17.85 -7.13 19.86
C GLU A 203 17.28 -5.88 19.15
N ASP A 204 18.14 -5.00 18.62
CA ASP A 204 17.77 -3.66 18.14
C ASP A 204 17.27 -3.59 16.68
N VAL A 205 17.10 -4.74 16.01
CA VAL A 205 16.53 -4.78 14.65
C VAL A 205 15.03 -4.52 14.67
N SER A 206 14.52 -3.91 13.60
CA SER A 206 13.09 -3.63 13.42
C SER A 206 12.21 -4.84 13.69
N TYR A 207 11.17 -4.63 14.50
CA TYR A 207 10.17 -5.64 14.77
C TYR A 207 9.37 -6.04 13.53
N PHE A 208 9.27 -5.17 12.51
CA PHE A 208 8.70 -5.55 11.22
C PHE A 208 9.55 -6.60 10.51
N THR A 209 10.88 -6.47 10.53
CA THR A 209 11.78 -7.49 9.96
C THR A 209 11.69 -8.81 10.72
N LYS A 210 11.66 -8.76 12.06
CA LYS A 210 11.43 -9.97 12.89
C LYS A 210 10.09 -10.63 12.58
N ALA A 211 9.03 -9.84 12.45
CA ALA A 211 7.70 -10.32 12.10
C ALA A 211 7.70 -11.02 10.73
N LEU A 212 8.33 -10.40 9.73
CA LEU A 212 8.43 -10.96 8.37
C LEU A 212 9.24 -12.26 8.34
N VAL A 213 10.38 -12.32 9.03
CA VAL A 213 11.20 -13.55 9.13
C VAL A 213 10.41 -14.68 9.79
N GLU A 214 9.74 -14.39 10.91
CA GLU A 214 8.93 -15.37 11.63
C GLU A 214 7.74 -15.84 10.79
N PHE A 215 7.05 -14.92 10.12
CA PHE A 215 5.97 -15.23 9.18
C PHE A 215 6.45 -16.14 8.04
N ARG A 216 7.59 -15.82 7.44
CA ARG A 216 8.17 -16.63 6.37
C ARG A 216 8.64 -18.01 6.82
N ARG A 217 9.03 -18.15 8.09
CA ARG A 217 9.53 -19.41 8.64
C ARG A 217 8.39 -20.33 9.08
N ASN A 218 7.41 -19.78 9.80
CA ASN A 218 6.41 -20.54 10.54
C ASN A 218 4.96 -20.20 10.15
N GLY A 219 4.76 -19.28 9.21
CA GLY A 219 3.43 -18.78 8.82
C GLY A 219 2.85 -17.77 9.82
N PRO A 220 1.54 -17.50 9.74
CA PRO A 220 0.86 -16.52 10.59
C PRO A 220 0.68 -17.04 12.03
N THR A 221 1.75 -17.06 12.82
CA THR A 221 1.73 -17.51 14.21
C THR A 221 1.41 -16.36 15.19
N PRO A 222 0.96 -16.66 16.42
CA PRO A 222 0.81 -15.64 17.47
C PRO A 222 2.09 -14.86 17.76
N VAL A 223 3.26 -15.50 17.63
CA VAL A 223 4.58 -14.88 17.82
C VAL A 223 4.86 -13.88 16.70
N ALA A 224 4.66 -14.25 15.43
CA ALA A 224 4.76 -13.34 14.30
C ALA A 224 3.84 -12.12 14.48
N GLY A 225 2.59 -12.38 14.91
CA GLY A 225 1.61 -11.32 15.15
C GLY A 225 1.97 -10.39 16.32
N GLN A 226 2.65 -10.91 17.35
CA GLN A 226 3.16 -10.10 18.45
C GLN A 226 4.27 -9.16 17.98
N PHE A 227 5.23 -9.66 17.19
CA PHE A 227 6.27 -8.81 16.59
C PHE A 227 5.65 -7.75 15.68
N LEU A 228 4.67 -8.11 14.85
CA LEU A 228 4.01 -7.16 13.97
C LEU A 228 3.31 -6.04 14.75
N ARG A 229 2.51 -6.39 15.77
CA ARG A 229 1.85 -5.39 16.64
C ARG A 229 2.86 -4.51 17.36
N ARG A 230 3.99 -5.07 17.80
CA ARG A 230 5.06 -4.30 18.43
C ARG A 230 5.69 -3.32 17.45
N GLY A 231 6.03 -3.75 16.24
CA GLY A 231 6.53 -2.88 15.18
C GLY A 231 5.56 -1.76 14.86
N HIS A 232 4.27 -2.08 14.71
CA HIS A 232 3.22 -1.09 14.47
C HIS A 232 3.11 -0.06 15.61
N SER A 233 3.26 -0.48 16.87
CA SER A 233 3.25 0.45 18.01
C SER A 233 4.46 1.39 18.05
N GLU A 234 5.59 0.99 17.46
CA GLU A 234 6.81 1.80 17.39
C GLU A 234 6.81 2.73 16.18
N ASN A 235 6.29 2.26 15.04
CA ASN A 235 6.12 3.06 13.85
C ASN A 235 4.87 2.63 13.07
N PRO A 236 3.72 3.32 13.25
CA PRO A 236 2.47 2.95 12.58
C PRO A 236 2.50 3.22 11.07
N HIS A 237 3.38 4.11 10.60
CA HIS A 237 3.48 4.49 9.19
C HIS A 237 3.94 3.35 8.29
N VAL A 238 4.76 2.42 8.80
CA VAL A 238 5.22 1.27 8.01
C VAL A 238 4.02 0.41 7.56
N ALA A 239 3.09 0.13 8.46
CA ALA A 239 1.89 -0.64 8.12
C ALA A 239 1.01 0.11 7.10
N ALA A 240 0.81 1.42 7.30
CA ALA A 240 0.01 2.24 6.41
C ALA A 240 0.60 2.29 4.98
N LEU A 241 1.92 2.40 4.86
CA LEU A 241 2.62 2.34 3.56
C LEU A 241 2.55 0.95 2.93
N LEU A 242 2.75 -0.14 3.69
CA LEU A 242 2.62 -1.52 3.20
C LEU A 242 1.20 -1.83 2.68
N LEU A 243 0.18 -1.31 3.35
CA LEU A 243 -1.24 -1.47 2.99
C LEU A 243 -1.69 -0.50 1.89
N GLY A 244 -0.84 0.45 1.48
CA GLY A 244 -1.19 1.48 0.50
C GLY A 244 -2.17 2.55 1.00
N GLU A 245 -2.42 2.64 2.32
CA GLU A 245 -3.23 3.70 2.96
C GLU A 245 -2.55 5.09 2.88
N ILE A 246 -1.27 5.09 2.57
CA ILE A 246 -0.40 6.25 2.40
C ILE A 246 0.50 5.90 1.20
N ALA A 247 0.58 6.79 0.21
CA ALA A 247 1.50 6.65 -0.91
C ALA A 247 2.95 6.74 -0.42
N PHE A 248 3.78 5.91 -1.04
CA PHE A 248 5.20 5.83 -0.78
C PHE A 248 5.95 6.74 -1.76
N ASP A 249 6.87 7.56 -1.24
CA ASP A 249 7.84 8.29 -2.06
C ASP A 249 9.16 7.50 -2.10
N GLU A 250 9.75 7.37 -3.29
CA GLU A 250 11.03 6.66 -3.47
C GLU A 250 12.25 7.56 -3.15
N GLU A 251 12.02 8.82 -2.75
CA GLU A 251 13.08 9.74 -2.32
C GLU A 251 13.64 9.44 -0.91
N ILE A 252 14.89 9.84 -0.67
CA ILE A 252 15.52 9.69 0.66
C ILE A 252 14.92 10.74 1.61
N PRO A 253 14.28 10.35 2.72
CA PRO A 253 13.61 11.30 3.61
C PRO A 253 14.58 12.15 4.44
N ASP A 254 14.19 13.40 4.70
CA ASP A 254 14.96 14.34 5.53
C ASP A 254 15.00 13.97 7.03
N ASP A 255 13.91 13.38 7.56
CA ASP A 255 13.78 13.02 8.98
C ASP A 255 13.78 11.50 9.20
N LEU A 256 14.90 10.98 9.68
CA LEU A 256 15.11 9.57 10.01
C LEU A 256 15.01 9.29 11.52
N SER A 257 14.37 10.17 12.30
CA SER A 257 14.16 9.95 13.73
C SER A 257 13.36 8.66 13.99
N PRO A 258 13.69 7.85 15.02
CA PRO A 258 12.95 6.64 15.32
C PRO A 258 11.44 6.89 15.45
N GLY A 259 10.62 6.10 14.72
CA GLY A 259 9.17 6.23 14.70
C GLY A 259 8.62 7.31 13.77
N SER A 260 9.47 8.10 13.09
CA SER A 260 9.02 9.09 12.11
C SER A 260 8.48 8.45 10.82
N PHE A 261 7.77 9.25 10.03
CA PHE A 261 7.36 8.86 8.67
C PHE A 261 8.56 8.56 7.78
N GLY A 262 9.59 9.42 7.79
CA GLY A 262 10.80 9.19 6.99
C GLY A 262 11.59 7.95 7.40
N ALA A 263 11.58 7.58 8.69
CA ALA A 263 12.15 6.30 9.13
C ALA A 263 11.36 5.09 8.58
N ALA A 264 10.04 5.23 8.40
CA ALA A 264 9.21 4.19 7.79
C ALA A 264 9.48 4.06 6.28
N GLU A 265 9.58 5.18 5.56
CA GLU A 265 9.95 5.19 4.15
C GLU A 265 11.34 4.59 3.93
N PHE A 266 12.32 5.01 4.73
CA PHE A 266 13.69 4.48 4.66
C PHE A 266 13.78 2.97 4.97
N TYR A 267 12.90 2.46 5.84
CA TYR A 267 12.75 1.03 6.05
C TYR A 267 12.21 0.33 4.79
N LEU A 268 11.12 0.87 4.21
CA LEU A 268 10.45 0.24 3.07
C LEU A 268 11.22 0.33 1.76
N LEU A 269 12.05 1.36 1.54
CA LEU A 269 12.99 1.40 0.41
C LEU A 269 13.83 0.12 0.28
N ARG A 270 14.06 -0.58 1.40
CA ARG A 270 14.81 -1.85 1.46
C ARG A 270 13.91 -3.06 1.69
N ALA A 271 12.89 -2.94 2.52
CA ALA A 271 12.10 -4.09 2.97
C ALA A 271 10.89 -4.42 2.07
N MET A 272 10.43 -3.48 1.24
CA MET A 272 9.23 -3.64 0.42
C MET A 272 9.27 -4.88 -0.51
N PRO A 273 10.38 -5.18 -1.21
CA PRO A 273 10.47 -6.39 -2.03
C PRO A 273 10.31 -7.68 -1.21
N ALA A 274 10.93 -7.76 -0.04
CA ALA A 274 10.83 -8.92 0.85
C ALA A 274 9.41 -9.12 1.41
N TRP A 275 8.69 -8.02 1.72
CA TRP A 275 7.30 -8.08 2.14
C TRP A 275 6.37 -8.58 1.03
N ARG A 276 6.51 -8.09 -0.21
CA ARG A 276 5.70 -8.59 -1.32
C ARG A 276 6.06 -9.99 -1.79
N ASP A 277 7.32 -10.40 -1.61
CA ASP A 277 7.74 -11.77 -1.92
C ASP A 277 7.07 -12.79 -0.99
N ALA A 278 6.79 -12.40 0.24
CA ALA A 278 6.11 -13.25 1.21
C ALA A 278 4.60 -13.32 0.90
N ALA A 279 4.21 -14.31 0.10
CA ALA A 279 2.80 -14.55 -0.24
C ALA A 279 1.90 -14.57 1.01
N GLY A 280 0.84 -13.76 0.99
CA GLY A 280 -0.10 -13.60 2.10
C GLY A 280 0.35 -12.66 3.21
N ALA A 281 1.56 -12.08 3.17
CA ALA A 281 2.09 -11.26 4.26
C ALA A 281 1.36 -9.91 4.39
N ILE A 282 0.91 -9.32 3.29
CA ILE A 282 0.19 -8.04 3.32
C ILE A 282 -1.24 -8.27 3.82
N SER A 283 -1.91 -9.31 3.29
CA SER A 283 -3.23 -9.72 3.79
C SER A 283 -3.18 -10.12 5.28
N TRP A 284 -2.13 -10.83 5.69
CA TRP A 284 -1.88 -11.18 7.09
C TRP A 284 -1.65 -9.94 7.96
N LEU A 285 -0.87 -8.97 7.47
CA LEU A 285 -0.62 -7.73 8.19
C LEU A 285 -1.92 -6.95 8.42
N ARG A 286 -2.73 -6.78 7.37
CA ARG A 286 -4.06 -6.14 7.46
C ARG A 286 -4.91 -6.82 8.51
N SER A 287 -4.95 -8.15 8.43
CA SER A 287 -5.69 -9.01 9.33
C SER A 287 -5.31 -8.82 10.80
N VAL A 288 -4.01 -8.94 11.12
CA VAL A 288 -3.50 -8.85 12.50
C VAL A 288 -3.76 -7.48 13.13
N LEU A 289 -3.75 -6.43 12.32
CA LEU A 289 -3.97 -5.05 12.76
C LEU A 289 -5.45 -4.65 12.76
N GLY A 290 -6.37 -5.50 12.27
CA GLY A 290 -7.80 -5.21 12.19
C GLY A 290 -8.10 -3.98 11.31
N LYS A 291 -7.29 -3.75 10.28
CA LYS A 291 -7.38 -2.58 9.41
C LYS A 291 -8.44 -2.79 8.35
N GLU A 292 -9.47 -1.94 8.30
CA GLU A 292 -10.50 -2.07 7.28
C GLU A 292 -9.92 -2.03 5.86
N VAL A 293 -10.64 -2.63 4.91
CA VAL A 293 -10.33 -2.50 3.51
C VAL A 293 -10.79 -1.10 3.10
N ASP A 294 -9.88 -0.13 3.12
CA ASP A 294 -10.12 1.14 2.46
C ASP A 294 -10.08 0.87 0.94
N SER A 295 -11.25 0.80 0.31
CA SER A 295 -11.37 0.65 -1.15
C SER A 295 -10.93 1.92 -1.88
N ARG A 296 -10.81 3.04 -1.17
CA ARG A 296 -10.13 4.24 -1.65
C ARG A 296 -8.65 3.96 -1.48
N ARG A 297 -7.92 3.63 -2.56
CA ARG A 297 -6.47 3.83 -2.54
C ARG A 297 -6.24 5.34 -2.46
N PRO A 298 -5.77 5.90 -1.33
CA PRO A 298 -5.42 7.30 -1.32
C PRO A 298 -4.17 7.45 -2.20
N ARG A 299 -4.37 7.97 -3.40
CA ARG A 299 -3.30 8.77 -4.01
C ARG A 299 -3.08 9.89 -2.98
N LEU A 300 -1.98 9.90 -2.22
CA LEU A 300 -1.75 10.98 -1.22
C LEU A 300 -1.77 12.37 -1.86
N ARG A 301 -1.48 12.44 -3.16
CA ARG A 301 -1.66 13.62 -3.99
C ARG A 301 -3.13 14.08 -4.01
N ASP A 302 -4.07 13.14 -3.99
CA ASP A 302 -5.51 13.38 -3.92
C ASP A 302 -6.00 13.68 -2.51
N ARG A 303 -5.53 13.09 -1.39
CA ARG A 303 -6.09 13.46 -0.06
C ARG A 303 -5.95 14.95 0.27
N ARG A 304 -4.82 15.57 -0.05
CA ARG A 304 -4.65 17.05 0.10
C ARG A 304 -5.53 17.82 -0.88
N ALA A 305 -5.76 17.29 -2.08
CA ALA A 305 -6.62 17.90 -3.08
C ALA A 305 -8.11 17.75 -2.69
N GLN A 306 -8.53 16.60 -2.19
CA GLN A 306 -9.86 16.24 -1.71
C GLN A 306 -10.24 17.07 -0.49
N VAL A 307 -9.37 17.16 0.52
CA VAL A 307 -9.58 18.09 1.65
C VAL A 307 -9.74 19.53 1.16
N ARG A 308 -8.95 19.96 0.16
CA ARG A 308 -9.09 21.30 -0.44
C ARG A 308 -10.43 21.45 -1.16
N THR A 309 -10.85 20.46 -1.95
CA THR A 309 -12.14 20.44 -2.65
C THR A 309 -13.32 20.48 -1.68
N LEU A 310 -13.27 19.69 -0.60
CA LEU A 310 -14.27 19.69 0.46
C LEU A 310 -14.33 21.05 1.17
N LEU A 311 -13.18 21.65 1.47
CA LEU A 311 -13.09 23.00 2.05
C LEU A 311 -13.64 24.07 1.11
N ASP A 312 -13.36 23.99 -0.19
CA ASP A 312 -13.90 24.91 -1.19
C ASP A 312 -15.42 24.79 -1.29
N ARG A 313 -15.96 23.56 -1.22
CA ARG A 313 -17.41 23.30 -1.17
C ARG A 313 -18.04 23.84 0.12
N LEU A 314 -17.40 23.63 1.27
CA LEU A 314 -17.89 24.12 2.57
C LEU A 314 -17.88 25.65 2.61
N LYS A 315 -16.86 26.28 2.01
CA LYS A 315 -16.77 27.74 1.85
C LYS A 315 -17.84 28.30 0.91
N ALA A 316 -18.31 27.52 -0.06
CA ALA A 316 -19.34 27.92 -1.02
C ALA A 316 -20.77 27.89 -0.45
N VAL A 317 -20.99 27.30 0.74
CA VAL A 317 -22.29 27.33 1.43
C VAL A 317 -22.59 28.76 1.92
N THR A 318 -23.83 29.21 1.70
CA THR A 318 -24.34 30.57 1.95
C THR A 318 -24.02 31.12 3.37
N GLU A 319 -23.69 32.41 3.44
CA GLU A 319 -23.26 33.14 4.65
C GLU A 319 -24.40 33.83 5.43
N GLU A 320 -25.66 33.49 5.17
CA GLU A 320 -26.78 34.10 5.90
C GLU A 320 -26.86 33.52 7.33
N ASP A 321 -26.73 34.41 8.32
CA ASP A 321 -26.72 34.17 9.77
C ASP A 321 -25.65 33.18 10.25
N LEU A 322 -24.49 33.68 10.67
CA LEU A 322 -23.33 32.85 11.07
C LEU A 322 -23.33 32.52 12.58
N ASP A 323 -23.84 31.35 12.96
CA ASP A 323 -23.76 30.84 14.35
C ASP A 323 -22.50 29.99 14.60
N PRO A 324 -21.93 30.01 15.82
CA PRO A 324 -20.87 29.09 16.22
C PRO A 324 -21.40 27.66 16.39
N TRP A 325 -20.65 26.68 15.86
CA TRP A 325 -21.00 25.27 15.97
C TRP A 325 -20.01 24.57 16.89
N ARG A 326 -20.47 23.52 17.57
CA ARG A 326 -19.64 22.69 18.44
C ARG A 326 -19.52 21.30 17.84
N LEU A 327 -18.29 20.79 17.71
CA LEU A 327 -18.01 19.39 17.39
C LEU A 327 -17.53 18.68 18.65
N SER A 328 -18.23 17.62 19.03
CA SER A 328 -17.86 16.78 20.17
C SER A 328 -17.75 15.32 19.74
N VAL A 329 -16.69 14.64 20.17
CA VAL A 329 -16.45 13.22 19.88
C VAL A 329 -16.45 12.46 21.18
N ARG A 330 -17.17 11.34 21.23
CA ARG A 330 -17.27 10.50 22.42
C ARG A 330 -17.28 9.01 22.06
N PRO A 331 -16.70 8.14 22.92
CA PRO A 331 -16.84 6.69 22.74
C PRO A 331 -18.31 6.30 22.73
N LEU A 332 -18.73 5.42 21.83
CA LEU A 332 -20.11 4.92 21.78
C LEU A 332 -20.43 4.08 23.03
N HIS A 333 -19.48 3.25 23.49
CA HIS A 333 -19.60 2.39 24.67
C HIS A 333 -18.50 2.68 25.71
N PRO A 334 -18.79 3.38 26.82
CA PRO A 334 -17.81 3.65 27.86
C PRO A 334 -17.47 2.37 28.65
N GLY A 335 -16.21 1.91 28.58
CA GLY A 335 -15.69 0.86 29.48
C GLY A 335 -15.65 -0.57 28.93
N ALA A 336 -15.98 -0.80 27.65
CA ALA A 336 -15.75 -2.08 26.99
C ALA A 336 -14.27 -2.20 26.54
N PRO A 337 -13.67 -3.41 26.55
CA PRO A 337 -12.27 -3.63 26.15
C PRO A 337 -12.00 -3.42 24.65
N SER A 338 -13.04 -3.18 23.84
CA SER A 338 -12.95 -2.76 22.45
C SER A 338 -13.62 -1.39 22.28
N GLU A 339 -12.85 -0.33 22.10
CA GLU A 339 -13.29 1.02 21.71
C GLU A 339 -13.81 1.00 20.26
N ARG A 340 -14.85 0.22 19.94
CA ARG A 340 -15.49 0.26 18.63
C ARG A 340 -16.56 1.35 18.65
N GLY A 341 -16.41 2.37 17.82
CA GLY A 341 -17.39 3.44 17.65
C GLY A 341 -17.06 4.72 18.41
N GLN A 342 -16.83 5.82 17.69
CA GLN A 342 -16.79 7.19 18.16
C GLN A 342 -18.02 7.92 17.64
N LEU A 343 -18.93 8.24 18.55
CA LEU A 343 -20.08 9.09 18.28
C LEU A 343 -19.60 10.54 18.14
N CYS A 344 -19.74 11.06 16.94
CA CYS A 344 -19.44 12.44 16.59
C CYS A 344 -20.71 13.24 16.47
N VAL A 345 -20.76 14.38 17.14
CA VAL A 345 -21.97 15.19 17.28
C VAL A 345 -21.64 16.64 16.96
N VAL A 346 -22.40 17.23 16.04
CA VAL A 346 -22.37 18.65 15.72
C VAL A 346 -23.59 19.32 16.34
N THR A 347 -23.39 20.39 17.12
CA THR A 347 -24.48 21.16 17.75
C THR A 347 -24.28 22.67 17.60
N ASN A 348 -25.31 23.47 17.92
CA ASN A 348 -25.16 24.92 18.08
C ASN A 348 -24.62 25.33 19.46
N GLU A 349 -23.99 26.51 19.54
CA GLU A 349 -23.50 27.05 20.83
C GLU A 349 -24.63 27.52 21.76
N VAL A 350 -25.72 28.09 21.20
CA VAL A 350 -26.73 28.82 21.99
C VAL A 350 -27.86 27.91 22.52
N GLY A 351 -28.03 26.69 21.99
CA GLY A 351 -29.16 25.83 22.32
C GLY A 351 -28.84 24.36 22.61
N ASP A 352 -27.59 23.91 22.47
CA ASP A 352 -27.22 22.48 22.42
C ASP A 352 -28.12 21.68 21.44
N THR A 353 -28.68 22.34 20.43
CA THR A 353 -29.52 21.73 19.40
C THR A 353 -28.65 20.82 18.55
N LEU A 354 -29.02 19.55 18.47
CA LEU A 354 -28.37 18.58 17.60
C LEU A 354 -28.54 18.99 16.13
N TYR A 355 -27.41 19.21 15.46
CA TYR A 355 -27.38 19.49 14.02
C TYR A 355 -27.21 18.22 13.22
N GLN A 356 -26.21 17.40 13.59
CA GLN A 356 -25.87 16.16 12.91
C GLN A 356 -25.21 15.22 13.94
N SER A 357 -25.42 13.92 13.78
CA SER A 357 -24.68 12.90 14.52
C SER A 357 -24.29 11.75 13.62
N THR A 358 -23.08 11.25 13.77
CA THR A 358 -22.59 10.07 13.06
C THR A 358 -21.72 9.21 13.97
N VAL A 359 -21.57 7.94 13.66
CA VAL A 359 -20.68 7.01 14.37
C VAL A 359 -19.55 6.63 13.42
N PHE A 360 -18.32 6.91 13.82
CA PHE A 360 -17.12 6.42 13.13
C PHE A 360 -16.54 5.24 13.89
N ASP A 361 -15.83 4.34 13.23
CA ASP A 361 -15.22 3.20 13.93
C ASP A 361 -14.08 3.62 14.88
N ASP A 362 -13.39 4.73 14.59
CA ASP A 362 -12.30 5.33 15.38
C ASP A 362 -12.39 6.88 15.38
N VAL A 363 -11.48 7.56 16.08
CA VAL A 363 -11.45 9.03 16.23
C VAL A 363 -11.27 9.69 14.86
N PRO A 364 -12.23 10.52 14.41
CA PRO A 364 -12.27 10.99 13.02
C PRO A 364 -11.03 11.80 12.65
N ASN A 365 -10.58 11.61 11.41
CA ASN A 365 -9.50 12.36 10.83
C ASN A 365 -10.00 13.72 10.26
N THR A 366 -9.10 14.56 9.77
CA THR A 366 -9.41 15.91 9.26
C THR A 366 -10.44 15.88 8.13
N GLU A 367 -10.35 14.92 7.22
CA GLU A 367 -11.23 14.77 6.06
C GLU A 367 -12.65 14.42 6.51
N MET A 368 -12.80 13.36 7.32
CA MET A 368 -14.09 12.92 7.88
C MET A 368 -14.79 14.03 8.67
N MET A 369 -14.03 14.83 9.43
CA MET A 369 -14.59 15.96 10.14
C MET A 369 -15.08 17.06 9.19
N ILE A 370 -14.39 17.31 8.07
CA ILE A 370 -14.82 18.31 7.09
C ILE A 370 -16.03 17.82 6.29
N GLU A 371 -16.09 16.53 5.96
CA GLU A 371 -17.27 15.90 5.32
C GLU A 371 -18.50 16.04 6.20
N LEU A 372 -18.40 15.66 7.49
CA LEU A 372 -19.48 15.83 8.46
C LEU A 372 -19.95 17.31 8.54
N LEU A 373 -19.02 18.26 8.56
CA LEU A 373 -19.35 19.68 8.57
C LEU A 373 -19.99 20.15 7.27
N LEU A 374 -19.56 19.63 6.12
CA LEU A 374 -20.11 19.94 4.82
C LEU A 374 -21.54 19.42 4.67
N GLU A 375 -21.81 18.18 5.05
CA GLU A 375 -23.15 17.60 5.10
C GLU A 375 -24.06 18.46 5.98
N THR A 376 -23.60 18.74 7.21
CA THR A 376 -24.33 19.61 8.14
C THR A 376 -24.62 20.98 7.51
N ALA A 377 -23.64 21.55 6.81
CA ALA A 377 -23.78 22.86 6.18
C ALA A 377 -24.71 22.86 4.97
N GLN A 378 -24.74 21.79 4.19
CA GLN A 378 -25.63 21.63 3.06
C GLN A 378 -27.09 21.46 3.51
N GLU A 379 -27.33 20.63 4.53
CA GLU A 379 -28.66 20.44 5.11
C GLU A 379 -29.21 21.73 5.73
N ARG A 380 -28.36 22.45 6.47
CA ARG A 380 -28.73 23.71 7.14
C ARG A 380 -28.69 24.92 6.22
N LYS A 381 -28.08 24.80 5.03
CA LYS A 381 -27.77 25.90 4.11
C LYS A 381 -26.98 27.05 4.78
N GLN A 382 -26.14 26.70 5.75
CA GLN A 382 -25.42 27.61 6.63
C GLN A 382 -24.06 26.99 7.00
N ARG A 383 -23.00 27.79 7.11
CA ARG A 383 -21.67 27.33 7.56
C ARG A 383 -21.31 27.86 8.96
N PRO A 384 -20.42 27.20 9.72
CA PRO A 384 -20.04 27.66 11.05
C PRO A 384 -19.21 28.95 11.00
N SER A 385 -19.53 29.90 11.89
CA SER A 385 -18.73 31.12 12.10
C SER A 385 -17.42 30.82 12.81
N THR A 386 -17.49 29.93 13.80
CA THR A 386 -16.39 29.44 14.62
C THR A 386 -16.73 28.01 15.02
N MET A 387 -15.72 27.14 14.99
CA MET A 387 -15.85 25.77 15.47
C MET A 387 -15.37 25.68 16.92
N LEU A 388 -16.26 25.20 17.79
CA LEU A 388 -16.01 24.99 19.20
C LEU A 388 -15.70 23.51 19.44
N PHE A 389 -14.69 23.23 20.25
CA PHE A 389 -14.27 21.86 20.59
C PHE A 389 -14.15 21.72 22.10
N ASP A 390 -14.36 20.50 22.58
CA ASP A 390 -14.12 20.11 23.97
C ASP A 390 -12.87 19.24 24.17
N ASP A 391 -12.29 18.72 23.08
CA ASP A 391 -11.01 18.03 23.06
C ASP A 391 -9.94 18.83 22.29
N PRO A 392 -8.85 19.28 22.95
CA PRO A 392 -7.76 20.00 22.28
C PRO A 392 -7.01 19.15 21.23
N ARG A 393 -7.12 17.82 21.24
CA ARG A 393 -6.53 16.95 20.21
C ARG A 393 -7.23 17.12 18.86
N LEU A 394 -8.54 17.34 18.85
CA LEU A 394 -9.33 17.55 17.64
C LEU A 394 -8.98 18.90 16.99
N ILE A 395 -8.79 19.95 17.81
CA ILE A 395 -8.35 21.27 17.33
C ILE A 395 -7.05 21.13 16.54
N ARG A 396 -6.03 20.47 17.12
CA ARG A 396 -4.72 20.28 16.45
C ARG A 396 -4.81 19.54 15.11
N ARG A 397 -5.85 18.73 14.90
CA ARG A 397 -6.05 17.98 13.65
C ARG A 397 -6.71 18.81 12.54
N ILE A 398 -7.57 19.77 12.88
CA ILE A 398 -8.44 20.44 11.89
C ILE A 398 -8.23 21.97 11.79
N GLU A 399 -7.56 22.58 12.75
CA GLU A 399 -7.40 24.04 12.84
C GLU A 399 -6.79 24.65 11.58
N THR A 400 -5.70 24.10 11.04
CA THR A 400 -5.09 24.61 9.81
C THR A 400 -6.04 24.54 8.61
N ALA A 401 -6.89 23.51 8.52
CA ALA A 401 -7.85 23.34 7.44
C ALA A 401 -8.98 24.38 7.53
N LEU A 402 -9.58 24.56 8.71
CA LEU A 402 -10.66 25.54 8.92
C LEU A 402 -10.17 26.99 8.79
N GLN A 403 -8.95 27.29 9.25
CA GLN A 403 -8.34 28.61 9.07
C GLN A 403 -8.19 28.97 7.59
N SER A 404 -7.96 28.00 6.71
CA SER A 404 -7.80 28.26 5.27
C SER A 404 -9.08 28.76 4.60
N ILE A 405 -10.25 28.49 5.20
CA ILE A 405 -11.56 28.99 4.76
C ILE A 405 -12.12 30.12 5.64
N GLY A 406 -11.30 30.65 6.54
CA GLY A 406 -11.66 31.77 7.42
C GLY A 406 -12.53 31.39 8.62
N THR A 407 -12.64 30.11 8.98
CA THR A 407 -13.38 29.65 10.17
C THR A 407 -12.41 29.49 11.34
N GLY A 408 -12.66 30.22 12.43
CA GLY A 408 -11.85 30.13 13.65
C GLY A 408 -12.15 28.86 14.45
N THR A 409 -11.23 28.46 15.34
CA THR A 409 -11.43 27.35 16.28
C THR A 409 -11.25 27.82 17.72
N ARG A 410 -12.09 27.36 18.66
CA ARG A 410 -12.01 27.71 20.08
C ARG A 410 -12.25 26.49 20.97
N LEU A 411 -11.45 26.35 22.02
CA LEU A 411 -11.71 25.36 23.07
C LEU A 411 -12.78 25.89 24.04
N VAL A 412 -13.78 25.08 24.36
CA VAL A 412 -14.86 25.42 25.30
C VAL A 412 -15.00 24.38 26.41
N GLU A 413 -15.55 24.80 27.55
CA GLU A 413 -15.80 23.92 28.67
C GLU A 413 -16.92 22.90 28.38
N HIS A 414 -16.93 21.81 29.14
CA HIS A 414 -17.94 20.75 29.03
C HIS A 414 -19.37 21.28 29.30
N SER A 415 -20.34 20.91 28.45
CA SER A 415 -21.77 21.20 28.70
C SER A 415 -22.45 19.97 29.28
N GLN A 416 -22.94 20.08 30.53
CA GLN A 416 -23.71 19.02 31.18
C GLN A 416 -25.04 18.69 30.48
N ARG A 417 -25.59 19.63 29.69
CA ARG A 417 -26.82 19.42 28.91
C ARG A 417 -26.54 18.60 27.67
N LEU A 418 -25.46 18.91 26.96
CA LEU A 418 -24.97 18.13 25.83
C LEU A 418 -24.64 16.69 26.24
N ASP A 419 -23.97 16.50 27.39
CA ASP A 419 -23.65 15.15 27.88
C ASP A 419 -24.90 14.28 28.08
N ARG A 420 -26.02 14.86 28.55
CA ARG A 420 -27.30 14.13 28.66
C ARG A 420 -27.90 13.80 27.30
N ALA A 421 -27.90 14.76 26.36
CA ALA A 421 -28.42 14.54 25.01
C ALA A 421 -27.61 13.47 24.25
N ILE A 422 -26.30 13.44 24.42
CA ILE A 422 -25.41 12.41 23.87
C ILE A 422 -25.73 11.04 24.49
N GLU A 423 -25.98 10.98 25.80
CA GLU A 423 -26.34 9.74 26.48
C GLU A 423 -27.70 9.18 26.03
N ASP A 424 -28.70 10.04 25.85
CA ASP A 424 -30.00 9.65 25.31
C ASP A 424 -29.89 9.11 23.88
N LEU A 425 -29.07 9.76 23.04
CA LEU A 425 -28.78 9.30 21.68
C LEU A 425 -28.06 7.95 21.65
N ARG A 426 -27.08 7.75 22.53
CA ARG A 426 -26.41 6.44 22.70
C ARG A 426 -27.39 5.34 23.07
N ASN A 427 -28.29 5.61 24.02
CA ASN A 427 -29.28 4.64 24.46
C ASN A 427 -30.26 4.27 23.33
N GLN A 428 -30.63 5.22 22.47
CA GLN A 428 -31.44 4.94 21.29
C GLN A 428 -30.69 4.08 20.25
N ILE A 429 -29.40 4.35 20.03
CA ILE A 429 -28.55 3.57 19.12
C ILE A 429 -28.31 2.15 19.67
N ALA A 430 -28.14 1.99 20.99
CA ALA A 430 -28.00 0.67 21.60
C ALA A 430 -29.28 -0.17 21.51
N GLN A 431 -30.45 0.45 21.69
CA GLN A 431 -31.75 -0.23 21.62
C GLN A 431 -32.10 -0.76 20.21
N SER A 432 -31.55 -0.18 19.14
CA SER A 432 -31.76 -0.68 17.77
C SER A 432 -30.88 -1.89 17.42
N LEU A 433 -29.79 -2.13 18.17
CA LEU A 433 -28.83 -3.22 17.94
C LEU A 433 -29.17 -4.51 18.72
N ASP A 434 -29.91 -4.42 19.83
CA ASP A 434 -30.24 -5.54 20.74
C ASP A 434 -31.41 -6.45 20.28
N HIS A 435 -31.92 -6.31 19.06
CA HIS A 435 -33.00 -7.18 18.52
C HIS A 435 -32.49 -8.42 17.76
N SER A 436 -31.24 -8.83 18.00
CA SER A 436 -30.69 -10.08 17.49
C SER A 436 -30.49 -11.07 18.65
N ASP A 437 -31.11 -12.24 18.51
CA ASP A 437 -30.99 -13.45 19.35
C ASP A 437 -32.15 -13.78 20.30
N SER A 438 -33.24 -14.28 19.70
CA SER A 438 -33.99 -15.38 20.31
C SER A 438 -34.55 -16.29 19.22
N SER A 439 -34.10 -17.55 19.17
CA SER A 439 -34.73 -18.62 18.39
C SER A 439 -34.91 -19.84 19.30
N GLY A 440 -36.01 -19.83 20.04
CA GLY A 440 -36.52 -21.02 20.74
C GLY A 440 -37.60 -21.68 19.89
N ALA A 441 -37.62 -23.01 19.80
CA ALA A 441 -38.52 -23.82 18.99
C ALA A 441 -39.95 -23.24 18.81
N GLU A 442 -40.25 -22.70 17.64
CA GLU A 442 -41.54 -22.11 17.28
C GLU A 442 -42.46 -23.14 16.60
N ASP A 443 -43.74 -23.13 16.98
CA ASP A 443 -44.78 -24.04 16.48
C ASP A 443 -45.40 -23.51 15.17
N PHE A 444 -44.73 -23.76 14.05
CA PHE A 444 -45.10 -23.26 12.71
C PHE A 444 -46.49 -23.70 12.23
N GLU A 445 -47.04 -24.80 12.76
CA GLU A 445 -48.35 -25.32 12.34
C GLU A 445 -49.51 -24.37 12.73
N ARG A 446 -49.32 -23.56 13.77
CA ARG A 446 -50.32 -22.59 14.25
C ARG A 446 -50.41 -21.32 13.41
N ILE A 447 -49.43 -21.09 12.53
CA ILE A 447 -49.37 -19.89 11.69
C ILE A 447 -50.30 -20.06 10.49
N PRO A 448 -51.13 -19.07 10.13
CA PRO A 448 -52.12 -19.23 9.08
C PRO A 448 -51.48 -19.43 7.70
N PRO A 449 -52.01 -20.34 6.85
CA PRO A 449 -51.60 -20.45 5.46
C PRO A 449 -52.09 -19.25 4.64
N SER A 450 -51.33 -18.90 3.62
CA SER A 450 -51.59 -17.79 2.70
C SER A 450 -51.38 -18.22 1.25
N ALA A 451 -51.98 -17.50 0.30
CA ALA A 451 -51.78 -17.72 -1.14
C ALA A 451 -50.48 -17.10 -1.66
N GLU A 452 -49.68 -16.50 -0.78
CA GLU A 452 -48.43 -15.82 -1.11
C GLU A 452 -47.40 -16.72 -1.79
N ILE A 453 -46.61 -16.08 -2.66
CA ILE A 453 -45.43 -16.65 -3.27
C ILE A 453 -44.24 -15.83 -2.81
N TRP A 454 -43.22 -16.49 -2.26
CA TRP A 454 -42.00 -15.84 -1.80
C TRP A 454 -40.82 -16.21 -2.69
N LEU A 455 -40.05 -15.21 -3.11
CA LEU A 455 -38.76 -15.38 -3.75
C LEU A 455 -37.68 -15.43 -2.66
N VAL A 456 -36.85 -16.47 -2.68
CA VAL A 456 -35.78 -16.68 -1.71
C VAL A 456 -34.48 -16.92 -2.45
N ASP A 457 -33.49 -16.10 -2.16
CA ASP A 457 -32.16 -16.25 -2.74
C ASP A 457 -31.10 -15.66 -1.80
N ALA A 458 -29.87 -16.08 -2.03
CA ALA A 458 -28.70 -15.60 -1.31
C ALA A 458 -27.69 -15.01 -2.31
N GLN A 459 -27.33 -13.74 -2.12
CA GLN A 459 -26.44 -13.04 -3.04
C GLN A 459 -25.30 -12.33 -2.31
N ARG A 460 -24.12 -12.34 -2.93
CA ARG A 460 -22.92 -11.65 -2.43
C ARG A 460 -23.10 -10.14 -2.54
N LEU A 461 -22.78 -9.43 -1.47
CA LEU A 461 -22.73 -7.97 -1.43
C LEU A 461 -21.33 -7.47 -1.81
N PRO A 462 -21.18 -6.26 -2.37
CA PRO A 462 -19.90 -5.63 -2.69
C PRO A 462 -19.02 -5.36 -1.47
N ARG A 463 -19.61 -5.34 -0.28
CA ARG A 463 -18.93 -5.00 0.97
C ARG A 463 -18.08 -6.17 1.51
N TRP A 464 -16.84 -5.85 1.84
CA TRP A 464 -15.89 -6.74 2.48
C TRP A 464 -15.88 -6.53 3.99
N VAL A 465 -15.82 -7.63 4.75
CA VAL A 465 -15.67 -7.57 6.22
C VAL A 465 -14.69 -8.63 6.69
N GLN A 466 -14.10 -8.39 7.85
CA GLN A 466 -13.22 -9.35 8.49
C GLN A 466 -14.05 -10.35 9.31
N ASN A 467 -13.87 -11.64 9.05
CA ASN A 467 -14.52 -12.72 9.82
C ASN A 467 -13.77 -13.06 11.12
N ASP A 468 -14.30 -13.99 11.92
CA ASP A 468 -13.71 -14.43 13.20
C ASP A 468 -12.31 -15.07 13.05
N GLN A 469 -12.02 -15.62 11.86
CA GLN A 469 -10.69 -16.13 11.49
C GLN A 469 -9.79 -15.04 10.94
N ASN A 470 -10.21 -13.79 11.08
CA ASN A 470 -9.43 -12.62 10.73
C ASN A 470 -9.19 -12.51 9.21
N ARG A 471 -10.00 -13.17 8.38
CA ARG A 471 -9.95 -13.12 6.90
C ARG A 471 -11.01 -12.18 6.35
N TYR A 472 -10.68 -11.44 5.29
CA TYR A 472 -11.67 -10.64 4.56
C TYR A 472 -12.52 -11.52 3.66
N VAL A 473 -13.83 -11.42 3.83
CA VAL A 473 -14.84 -12.13 3.06
C VAL A 473 -15.94 -11.16 2.64
N ARG A 474 -16.60 -11.44 1.51
CA ARG A 474 -17.78 -10.68 1.11
C ARG A 474 -18.98 -11.08 1.95
N LEU A 475 -19.78 -10.10 2.33
CA LEU A 475 -21.05 -10.37 3.00
C LEU A 475 -22.01 -11.08 2.04
N GLN A 476 -22.78 -12.02 2.57
CA GLN A 476 -23.87 -12.70 1.88
C GLN A 476 -25.19 -12.13 2.41
N SER A 477 -26.04 -11.60 1.53
CA SER A 477 -27.41 -11.22 1.88
C SER A 477 -28.38 -12.31 1.48
N ILE A 478 -29.10 -12.83 2.46
CA ILE A 478 -30.21 -13.75 2.27
C ILE A 478 -31.49 -12.94 2.38
N MET A 479 -32.33 -12.99 1.35
CA MET A 479 -33.58 -12.23 1.32
C MET A 479 -34.77 -13.11 0.99
N VAL A 480 -35.91 -12.76 1.59
CA VAL A 480 -37.23 -13.32 1.31
C VAL A 480 -38.10 -12.16 0.81
N VAL A 481 -38.54 -12.21 -0.44
CA VAL A 481 -39.34 -11.15 -1.08
C VAL A 481 -40.73 -11.69 -1.41
N SER A 482 -41.78 -11.00 -0.99
CA SER A 482 -43.15 -11.34 -1.39
C SER A 482 -43.40 -10.86 -2.82
N VAL A 483 -43.87 -11.76 -3.68
CA VAL A 483 -44.21 -11.43 -5.08
C VAL A 483 -45.46 -10.54 -5.15
N SER A 484 -46.47 -10.80 -4.32
CA SER A 484 -47.74 -10.06 -4.41
C SER A 484 -47.61 -8.65 -3.82
N GLN A 485 -46.81 -8.51 -2.75
CA GLN A 485 -46.67 -7.25 -2.01
C GLN A 485 -45.47 -6.42 -2.51
N GLY A 486 -44.50 -7.05 -3.19
CA GLY A 486 -43.30 -6.37 -3.67
C GLY A 486 -42.39 -5.86 -2.54
N VAL A 487 -42.46 -6.46 -1.36
CA VAL A 487 -41.68 -6.05 -0.18
C VAL A 487 -40.75 -7.16 0.31
N ILE A 488 -39.65 -6.75 0.96
CA ILE A 488 -38.77 -7.66 1.69
C ILE A 488 -39.47 -8.10 2.98
N VAL A 489 -39.79 -9.39 3.07
CA VAL A 489 -40.47 -10.01 4.21
C VAL A 489 -39.46 -10.35 5.30
N SER A 490 -38.25 -10.78 4.93
CA SER A 490 -37.14 -10.99 5.85
C SER A 490 -35.82 -10.84 5.13
N GLN A 491 -34.81 -10.40 5.86
CA GLN A 491 -33.44 -10.28 5.39
C GLN A 491 -32.48 -10.67 6.50
N ARG A 492 -31.38 -11.30 6.09
CA ARG A 492 -30.20 -11.54 6.91
C ARG A 492 -28.95 -11.19 6.11
N VAL A 493 -27.92 -10.72 6.80
CA VAL A 493 -26.60 -10.45 6.23
C VAL A 493 -25.58 -11.20 7.07
N GLU A 494 -24.75 -12.02 6.42
CA GLU A 494 -23.82 -12.93 7.11
C GLU A 494 -22.48 -13.07 6.39
N THR A 495 -21.48 -13.58 7.09
CA THR A 495 -20.11 -13.80 6.57
C THR A 495 -19.80 -15.26 6.20
N ALA A 496 -20.65 -16.22 6.55
CA ALA A 496 -20.31 -17.64 6.53
C ALA A 496 -21.02 -18.44 5.43
N GLU A 497 -20.29 -18.80 4.37
CA GLU A 497 -20.81 -19.68 3.29
C GLU A 497 -21.07 -21.13 3.75
N GLU A 498 -20.30 -21.66 4.70
CA GLU A 498 -20.40 -23.06 5.15
C GLU A 498 -21.73 -23.39 5.85
N LYS A 499 -22.45 -22.38 6.34
CA LYS A 499 -23.74 -22.53 7.04
C LYS A 499 -24.94 -22.10 6.21
N MET A 500 -24.74 -21.84 4.91
CA MET A 500 -25.79 -21.24 4.06
C MET A 500 -27.12 -21.99 4.06
N PRO A 501 -27.18 -23.33 3.94
CA PRO A 501 -28.47 -24.04 4.00
C PRO A 501 -29.26 -23.76 5.28
N GLU A 502 -28.58 -23.68 6.43
CA GLU A 502 -29.19 -23.42 7.73
C GLU A 502 -29.60 -21.95 7.86
N LEU A 503 -28.75 -21.02 7.45
CA LEU A 503 -29.02 -19.59 7.48
C LEU A 503 -30.19 -19.21 6.56
N VAL A 504 -30.29 -19.83 5.39
CA VAL A 504 -31.42 -19.63 4.46
C VAL A 504 -32.70 -20.12 5.12
N TRP A 505 -32.69 -21.32 5.73
CA TRP A 505 -33.85 -21.79 6.48
C TRP A 505 -34.25 -20.84 7.61
N GLN A 506 -33.30 -20.41 8.44
CA GLN A 506 -33.59 -19.50 9.56
C GLN A 506 -34.21 -18.18 9.08
N THR A 507 -33.77 -17.68 7.94
CA THR A 507 -34.33 -16.47 7.32
C THR A 507 -35.76 -16.71 6.84
N VAL A 508 -36.05 -17.86 6.21
CA VAL A 508 -37.42 -18.25 5.83
C VAL A 508 -38.30 -18.48 7.05
N ALA A 509 -37.81 -19.16 8.08
CA ALA A 509 -38.52 -19.39 9.34
C ALA A 509 -38.89 -18.07 10.01
N ARG A 510 -37.95 -17.11 10.06
CA ARG A 510 -38.21 -15.75 10.55
C ARG A 510 -39.23 -15.01 9.70
N ALA A 511 -39.20 -15.17 8.37
CA ALA A 511 -40.24 -14.61 7.50
C ALA A 511 -41.64 -15.16 7.80
N ILE A 512 -41.74 -16.44 8.20
CA ILE A 512 -43.01 -17.06 8.59
C ILE A 512 -43.51 -16.53 9.93
N THR A 513 -42.61 -16.38 10.92
CA THR A 513 -43.00 -16.10 12.31
C THR A 513 -42.95 -14.63 12.70
N HIS A 514 -41.96 -13.89 12.18
CA HIS A 514 -41.66 -12.49 12.49
C HIS A 514 -41.28 -11.70 11.23
N PRO A 515 -42.20 -11.54 10.25
CA PRO A 515 -41.92 -10.80 9.03
C PRO A 515 -41.69 -9.31 9.33
N PHE A 516 -40.78 -8.67 8.57
CA PHE A 516 -40.56 -7.23 8.60
C PHE A 516 -41.76 -6.43 8.11
N ALA A 517 -42.54 -6.99 7.20
CA ALA A 517 -43.72 -6.38 6.62
C ALA A 517 -44.86 -7.40 6.51
N GLY A 518 -46.05 -6.99 6.93
CA GLY A 518 -47.25 -7.84 6.93
C GLY A 518 -47.38 -8.75 8.17
N PRO A 519 -48.47 -9.54 8.26
CA PRO A 519 -48.68 -10.48 9.36
C PRO A 519 -47.90 -11.78 9.16
N ALA A 520 -47.59 -12.47 10.28
CA ALA A 520 -47.01 -13.81 10.27
C ALA A 520 -47.90 -14.78 9.47
N GLN A 521 -47.33 -15.45 8.47
CA GLN A 521 -48.06 -16.30 7.54
C GLN A 521 -47.17 -17.37 6.92
N ARG A 522 -47.77 -18.51 6.55
CA ARG A 522 -47.10 -19.54 5.74
C ARG A 522 -47.42 -19.32 4.25
N PRO A 523 -46.43 -19.15 3.37
CA PRO A 523 -46.68 -18.97 1.94
C PRO A 523 -47.18 -20.28 1.31
N ALA A 524 -47.87 -20.18 0.17
CA ALA A 524 -48.23 -21.36 -0.61
C ALA A 524 -47.02 -21.94 -1.37
N GLU A 525 -46.09 -21.06 -1.76
CA GLU A 525 -44.94 -21.41 -2.58
C GLU A 525 -43.71 -20.56 -2.24
N VAL A 526 -42.56 -21.21 -2.16
CA VAL A 526 -41.23 -20.59 -2.10
C VAL A 526 -40.50 -20.91 -3.39
N ARG A 527 -40.07 -19.86 -4.10
CA ARG A 527 -39.31 -19.93 -5.33
C ARG A 527 -37.85 -19.61 -5.05
N VAL A 528 -36.93 -20.42 -5.58
CA VAL A 528 -35.48 -20.29 -5.43
C VAL A 528 -34.79 -20.33 -6.79
N ARG A 529 -33.58 -19.74 -6.91
CA ARG A 529 -32.83 -19.77 -8.19
C ARG A 529 -32.10 -21.07 -8.44
N THR A 530 -31.57 -21.70 -7.40
CA THR A 530 -30.66 -22.85 -7.55
C THR A 530 -31.28 -24.14 -7.02
N HIS A 531 -30.84 -25.26 -7.59
CA HIS A 531 -31.24 -26.58 -7.11
C HIS A 531 -30.79 -26.83 -5.66
N ASP A 532 -29.61 -26.31 -5.29
CA ASP A 532 -29.04 -26.47 -3.95
C ASP A 532 -29.91 -25.80 -2.87
N LEU A 533 -30.40 -24.58 -3.13
CA LEU A 533 -31.35 -23.90 -2.24
C LEU A 533 -32.67 -24.68 -2.12
N ARG A 534 -33.15 -25.29 -3.21
CA ARG A 534 -34.36 -26.12 -3.18
C ARG A 534 -34.16 -27.33 -2.26
N VAL A 535 -33.04 -28.04 -2.44
CA VAL A 535 -32.69 -29.20 -1.60
C VAL A 535 -32.55 -28.81 -0.13
N ALA A 536 -31.95 -27.64 0.15
CA ALA A 536 -31.80 -27.12 1.51
C ALA A 536 -33.14 -26.84 2.21
N LEU A 537 -34.15 -26.37 1.47
CA LEU A 537 -35.43 -25.93 2.05
C LEU A 537 -36.55 -26.97 1.97
N GLU A 538 -36.57 -27.82 0.94
CA GLU A 538 -37.70 -28.70 0.62
C GLU A 538 -38.07 -29.64 1.78
N GLY A 539 -37.08 -30.23 2.45
CA GLY A 539 -37.31 -31.14 3.58
C GLY A 539 -38.01 -30.48 4.78
N ARG A 540 -37.82 -29.17 4.96
CA ARG A 540 -38.39 -28.39 6.07
C ARG A 540 -39.69 -27.69 5.70
N LEU A 541 -39.87 -27.34 4.43
CA LEU A 541 -41.07 -26.69 3.90
C LEU A 541 -42.23 -27.66 3.61
N LYS A 542 -41.91 -28.89 3.18
CA LYS A 542 -42.93 -29.89 2.81
C LYS A 542 -43.87 -30.27 3.97
N PRO A 543 -43.40 -30.49 5.22
CA PRO A 543 -44.28 -30.72 6.37
C PRO A 543 -45.22 -29.54 6.65
N LEU A 544 -44.81 -28.31 6.31
CA LEU A 544 -45.60 -27.10 6.52
C LEU A 544 -46.66 -26.85 5.44
N GLY A 545 -46.72 -27.71 4.41
CA GLY A 545 -47.61 -27.56 3.25
C GLY A 545 -47.13 -26.55 2.22
N VAL A 546 -45.87 -26.10 2.30
CA VAL A 546 -45.29 -25.10 1.39
C VAL A 546 -44.55 -25.79 0.25
N ARG A 547 -44.86 -25.43 -1.00
CA ARG A 547 -44.14 -25.96 -2.18
C ARG A 547 -42.83 -25.20 -2.38
N CYS A 548 -41.75 -25.89 -2.75
CA CYS A 548 -40.47 -25.26 -3.09
C CYS A 548 -40.11 -25.53 -4.56
N VAL A 549 -39.95 -24.47 -5.35
CA VAL A 549 -39.80 -24.56 -6.82
C VAL A 549 -38.55 -23.79 -7.28
N VAL A 550 -37.82 -24.34 -8.24
CA VAL A 550 -36.69 -23.63 -8.89
C VAL A 550 -37.22 -22.84 -10.09
N THR A 551 -36.87 -21.57 -10.19
CA THR A 551 -37.27 -20.69 -11.30
C THR A 551 -36.22 -19.60 -11.54
N ASN A 552 -36.26 -19.01 -12.73
CA ASN A 552 -35.43 -17.85 -13.11
C ASN A 552 -36.21 -16.52 -13.04
N GLU A 553 -37.51 -16.55 -12.72
CA GLU A 553 -38.37 -15.37 -12.61
C GLU A 553 -38.13 -14.60 -11.30
N PHE A 554 -37.13 -13.72 -11.29
CA PHE A 554 -36.67 -13.03 -10.08
C PHE A 554 -36.58 -11.50 -10.20
N ALA A 555 -37.20 -10.90 -11.22
CA ALA A 555 -37.11 -9.45 -11.48
C ALA A 555 -37.39 -8.57 -10.24
N MET A 556 -38.42 -8.89 -9.44
CA MET A 556 -38.73 -8.15 -8.21
C MET A 556 -37.68 -8.32 -7.12
N PHE A 557 -37.08 -9.51 -7.02
CA PHE A 557 -35.96 -9.73 -6.12
C PHE A 557 -34.74 -8.92 -6.58
N ASP A 558 -34.45 -8.93 -7.88
CA ASP A 558 -33.33 -8.18 -8.47
C ASP A 558 -33.49 -6.67 -8.24
N GLU A 559 -34.71 -6.13 -8.36
CA GLU A 559 -35.01 -4.74 -8.02
C GLU A 559 -34.74 -4.43 -6.54
N ALA A 560 -35.24 -5.27 -5.61
CA ALA A 560 -35.01 -5.10 -4.18
C ALA A 560 -33.51 -5.21 -3.82
N HIS A 561 -32.81 -6.16 -4.42
CA HIS A 561 -31.36 -6.32 -4.25
C HIS A 561 -30.60 -5.10 -4.76
N ASN A 562 -30.94 -4.60 -5.96
CA ASN A 562 -30.31 -3.41 -6.52
C ASN A 562 -30.54 -2.15 -5.68
N MET A 563 -31.71 -1.99 -5.04
CA MET A 563 -31.95 -0.90 -4.09
C MET A 563 -31.04 -1.01 -2.86
N LEU A 564 -30.88 -2.22 -2.31
CA LEU A 564 -29.94 -2.49 -1.22
C LEU A 564 -28.49 -2.15 -1.65
N LEU A 565 -28.07 -2.61 -2.83
CA LEU A 565 -26.74 -2.28 -3.37
C LEU A 565 -26.51 -0.78 -3.47
N LYS A 566 -27.49 -0.01 -3.97
CA LYS A 566 -27.39 1.46 -4.05
C LYS A 566 -27.25 2.14 -2.69
N SER A 567 -27.86 1.60 -1.64
CA SER A 567 -27.70 2.13 -0.27
C SER A 567 -26.36 1.77 0.37
N LEU A 568 -25.67 0.75 -0.15
CA LEU A 568 -24.37 0.26 0.35
C LEU A 568 -23.19 0.73 -0.51
N ALA A 569 -23.46 1.26 -1.70
CA ALA A 569 -22.46 1.80 -2.61
C ALA A 569 -22.03 3.19 -2.12
N GLU A 570 -20.98 3.21 -1.30
CA GLU A 570 -20.10 4.38 -1.26
C GLU A 570 -19.35 4.48 -2.60
N ASP A 571 -19.01 5.69 -3.04
CA ASP A 571 -18.36 6.11 -4.30
C ASP A 571 -17.29 5.15 -4.91
N GLU A 572 -17.67 3.94 -5.36
CA GLU A 572 -16.84 2.93 -6.04
C GLU A 572 -17.14 2.82 -7.55
N GLU A 573 -17.88 3.76 -8.13
CA GLU A 573 -18.31 3.73 -9.54
C GLU A 573 -17.14 3.56 -10.52
N GLU A 574 -16.02 4.26 -10.32
CA GLU A 574 -14.85 4.19 -11.22
C GLU A 574 -14.22 2.80 -11.29
N LYS A 575 -14.22 2.05 -10.18
CA LYS A 575 -13.69 0.68 -10.13
C LYS A 575 -14.63 -0.27 -10.86
N GLU A 576 -15.94 -0.15 -10.63
CA GLU A 576 -16.93 -1.00 -11.28
C GLU A 576 -17.05 -0.75 -12.80
N GLU A 577 -16.64 0.43 -13.29
CA GLU A 577 -16.50 0.70 -14.73
C GLU A 577 -15.35 -0.08 -15.41
N LEU A 578 -14.41 -0.62 -14.63
CA LEU A 578 -13.28 -1.40 -15.14
C LEU A 578 -13.55 -2.90 -15.27
N SER A 579 -14.77 -3.35 -14.92
CA SER A 579 -15.18 -4.76 -15.01
C SER A 579 -15.08 -5.31 -16.44
N LEU A 580 -14.29 -6.37 -16.61
CA LEU A 580 -14.16 -7.10 -17.87
C LEU A 580 -15.47 -7.81 -18.23
N VAL A 581 -16.15 -8.39 -17.23
CA VAL A 581 -17.43 -9.09 -17.39
C VAL A 581 -18.51 -8.11 -17.84
N LYS A 582 -18.65 -6.97 -17.15
CA LYS A 582 -19.63 -5.92 -17.46
C LYS A 582 -19.41 -5.31 -18.83
N ALA A 583 -18.15 -5.18 -19.25
CA ALA A 583 -17.78 -4.69 -20.57
C ALA A 583 -18.08 -5.70 -21.71
N GLY A 584 -18.55 -6.90 -21.39
CA GLY A 584 -18.98 -7.90 -22.36
C GLY A 584 -17.86 -8.79 -22.90
N HIS A 585 -16.71 -8.86 -22.22
CA HIS A 585 -15.68 -9.83 -22.59
C HIS A 585 -16.15 -11.26 -22.27
N SER A 586 -15.88 -12.20 -23.18
CA SER A 586 -16.25 -13.61 -22.97
C SER A 586 -15.47 -14.23 -21.80
N LEU A 587 -16.14 -15.01 -20.96
CA LEU A 587 -15.55 -15.72 -19.82
C LEU A 587 -14.33 -16.57 -20.18
N GLU A 588 -14.35 -17.25 -21.34
CA GLU A 588 -13.21 -18.06 -21.83
C GLU A 588 -11.92 -17.23 -22.02
N ARG A 589 -12.05 -15.96 -22.44
CA ARG A 589 -10.91 -15.06 -22.63
C ARG A 589 -10.39 -14.53 -21.31
N ILE A 590 -11.29 -14.19 -20.39
CA ILE A 590 -10.92 -13.75 -19.04
C ILE A 590 -10.19 -14.91 -18.33
N GLU A 591 -10.72 -16.13 -18.42
CA GLU A 591 -10.07 -17.33 -17.89
C GLU A 591 -8.67 -17.53 -18.48
N SER A 592 -8.52 -17.42 -19.81
CA SER A 592 -7.23 -17.57 -20.47
C SER A 592 -6.21 -16.54 -19.97
N LEU A 593 -6.62 -15.27 -19.86
CA LEU A 593 -5.77 -14.22 -19.28
C LEU A 593 -5.38 -14.53 -17.83
N TYR A 594 -6.33 -14.92 -16.98
CA TYR A 594 -6.09 -15.12 -15.56
C TYR A 594 -5.22 -16.35 -15.30
N ARG A 595 -5.36 -17.40 -16.13
CA ARG A 595 -4.48 -18.56 -16.11
C ARG A 595 -3.03 -18.19 -16.43
N GLU A 596 -2.81 -17.42 -17.49
CA GLU A 596 -1.46 -16.95 -17.85
C GLU A 596 -0.91 -15.94 -16.83
N ALA A 597 -1.76 -15.07 -16.27
CA ALA A 597 -1.37 -14.19 -15.18
C ALA A 597 -0.98 -14.97 -13.92
N CYS A 598 -1.67 -16.07 -13.59
CA CYS A 598 -1.30 -16.93 -12.47
C CYS A 598 0.07 -17.60 -12.71
N ARG A 599 0.31 -18.07 -13.95
CA ARG A 599 1.62 -18.62 -14.37
C ARG A 599 2.73 -17.58 -14.27
N LEU A 600 2.49 -16.37 -14.77
CA LEU A 600 3.41 -15.24 -14.69
C LEU A 600 3.76 -14.88 -13.24
N HIS A 601 2.77 -14.82 -12.36
CA HIS A 601 2.99 -14.51 -10.94
C HIS A 601 3.88 -15.55 -10.27
N ARG A 602 3.66 -16.84 -10.57
CA ARG A 602 4.50 -17.93 -10.05
C ARG A 602 5.94 -17.86 -10.60
N ALA A 603 6.10 -17.47 -11.86
CA ALA A 603 7.43 -17.24 -12.45
C ALA A 603 8.15 -16.03 -11.83
N ALA A 604 7.40 -15.06 -11.29
CA ALA A 604 7.90 -13.89 -10.56
C ALA A 604 9.03 -13.13 -11.29
N PRO A 605 8.82 -12.69 -12.55
CA PRO A 605 9.85 -12.07 -13.38
C PRO A 605 10.53 -10.86 -12.73
N TRP A 606 9.80 -10.09 -11.91
CA TRP A 606 10.31 -8.94 -11.17
C TRP A 606 11.45 -9.27 -10.21
N LYS A 607 11.66 -10.54 -9.87
CA LYS A 607 12.77 -10.98 -9.02
C LYS A 607 14.09 -11.12 -9.78
N VAL A 608 14.02 -11.35 -11.10
CA VAL A 608 15.18 -11.77 -11.91
C VAL A 608 15.45 -10.84 -13.09
N VAL A 609 14.44 -10.10 -13.56
CA VAL A 609 14.57 -9.18 -14.71
C VAL A 609 15.08 -7.82 -14.22
N PRO A 610 16.25 -7.35 -14.70
CA PRO A 610 16.76 -6.03 -14.37
C PRO A 610 15.82 -4.91 -14.89
N PRO A 611 15.75 -3.76 -14.20
CA PRO A 611 14.82 -2.67 -14.56
C PRO A 611 15.10 -2.03 -15.93
N GLU A 612 16.32 -2.13 -16.46
CA GLU A 612 16.69 -1.58 -17.77
C GLU A 612 16.33 -2.50 -18.95
N ARG A 613 15.83 -3.71 -18.66
CA ARG A 613 15.55 -4.74 -19.66
C ARG A 613 14.07 -4.76 -20.04
N ALA A 614 13.78 -4.66 -21.33
CA ALA A 614 12.43 -4.66 -21.89
C ALA A 614 12.25 -5.75 -22.95
N VAL A 615 11.00 -5.99 -23.34
CA VAL A 615 10.62 -7.02 -24.31
C VAL A 615 9.94 -6.37 -25.51
N GLU A 616 10.44 -6.64 -26.71
CA GLU A 616 9.75 -6.31 -27.93
C GLU A 616 8.77 -7.44 -28.27
N ILE A 617 7.50 -7.08 -28.51
CA ILE A 617 6.40 -8.00 -28.82
C ILE A 617 6.04 -7.81 -30.29
N LYS A 618 6.24 -8.83 -31.12
CA LYS A 618 6.02 -8.80 -32.58
C LYS A 618 5.21 -9.99 -33.05
N GLY A 619 4.56 -9.85 -34.20
CA GLY A 619 3.82 -10.95 -34.84
C GLY A 619 2.35 -11.02 -34.42
N GLY A 620 1.75 -12.18 -34.63
CA GLY A 620 0.32 -12.37 -34.57
C GLY A 620 -0.41 -11.48 -35.59
N ARG A 621 -1.59 -10.99 -35.21
CA ARG A 621 -2.38 -10.03 -35.99
C ARG A 621 -1.94 -8.57 -35.83
N TRP A 622 -0.92 -8.29 -35.00
CA TRP A 622 -0.46 -6.93 -34.74
C TRP A 622 0.62 -6.49 -35.74
N ARG A 623 0.29 -5.49 -36.56
CA ARG A 623 1.19 -4.99 -37.62
C ARG A 623 2.41 -4.23 -37.10
N ARG A 624 2.32 -3.62 -35.92
CA ARG A 624 3.39 -2.81 -35.32
C ARG A 624 3.88 -3.50 -34.04
N PRO A 625 5.20 -3.46 -33.76
CA PRO A 625 5.73 -3.96 -32.51
C PRO A 625 5.17 -3.17 -31.32
N ARG A 626 5.05 -3.87 -30.19
CA ARG A 626 4.73 -3.31 -28.89
C ARG A 626 5.86 -3.58 -27.93
N TYR A 627 5.93 -2.84 -26.83
CA TYR A 627 7.07 -2.88 -25.93
C TYR A 627 6.61 -3.17 -24.52
N GLY A 628 6.95 -4.35 -24.02
CA GLY A 628 6.66 -4.81 -22.68
C GLY A 628 7.75 -4.43 -21.68
N LEU A 629 7.35 -4.06 -20.47
CA LEU A 629 8.22 -3.82 -19.33
C LEU A 629 7.70 -4.62 -18.12
N VAL A 630 8.61 -5.24 -17.38
CA VAL A 630 8.31 -5.89 -16.10
C VAL A 630 8.37 -4.83 -15.00
N ILE A 631 7.32 -4.72 -14.20
CA ILE A 631 7.25 -3.82 -13.04
C ILE A 631 7.22 -4.63 -11.73
N GLY A 632 7.77 -4.05 -10.66
CA GLY A 632 7.72 -4.62 -9.31
C GLY A 632 9.05 -4.92 -8.65
N GLN A 633 10.16 -4.47 -9.23
CA GLN A 633 11.50 -4.60 -8.66
C GLN A 633 11.63 -3.87 -7.31
N SER A 634 10.88 -2.78 -7.10
CA SER A 634 10.80 -2.06 -5.81
C SER A 634 9.80 -2.70 -4.82
N GLY A 635 8.96 -3.64 -5.27
CA GLY A 635 7.91 -4.24 -4.45
C GLY A 635 6.67 -3.36 -4.21
N LEU A 636 6.51 -2.23 -4.88
CA LEU A 636 5.27 -1.45 -4.72
C LEU A 636 4.09 -2.08 -5.45
N LEU A 637 4.27 -2.40 -6.74
CA LEU A 637 3.30 -3.06 -7.61
C LEU A 637 4.02 -4.05 -8.50
N GLN A 638 3.58 -5.31 -8.50
CA GLN A 638 4.15 -6.36 -9.35
C GLN A 638 3.26 -6.57 -10.56
N GLY A 639 3.85 -6.72 -11.75
CA GLY A 639 3.08 -6.84 -12.98
C GLY A 639 3.84 -6.56 -14.26
N LEU A 640 3.09 -6.17 -15.29
CA LEU A 640 3.55 -5.85 -16.64
C LEU A 640 2.92 -4.55 -17.14
N CYS A 641 3.71 -3.80 -17.90
CA CYS A 641 3.25 -2.68 -18.72
C CYS A 641 3.52 -2.99 -20.19
N ILE A 642 2.57 -2.69 -21.08
CA ILE A 642 2.77 -2.73 -22.54
C ILE A 642 2.56 -1.33 -23.11
N TYR A 643 3.59 -0.83 -23.80
CA TYR A 643 3.62 0.46 -24.46
C TYR A 643 3.36 0.32 -25.97
N ASP A 644 2.65 1.30 -26.52
CA ASP A 644 2.28 1.32 -27.94
C ASP A 644 3.49 1.54 -28.85
N SER A 645 4.51 2.26 -28.36
CA SER A 645 5.71 2.62 -29.10
C SER A 645 6.94 2.66 -28.19
N ARG A 646 8.12 2.60 -28.81
CA ARG A 646 9.41 2.72 -28.09
C ARG A 646 9.54 4.09 -27.44
N GLU A 647 9.01 5.13 -28.09
CA GLU A 647 9.02 6.49 -27.56
C GLU A 647 8.17 6.61 -26.28
N ASP A 648 7.02 5.93 -26.22
CA ASP A 648 6.19 5.91 -25.01
C ASP A 648 6.90 5.18 -23.85
N LEU A 649 7.61 4.08 -24.14
CA LEU A 649 8.45 3.40 -23.14
C LEU A 649 9.61 4.27 -22.67
N GLU A 650 10.30 4.96 -23.59
CA GLU A 650 11.42 5.86 -23.26
C GLU A 650 10.96 7.06 -22.43
N ARG A 651 9.75 7.59 -22.68
CA ARG A 651 9.15 8.64 -21.83
C ARG A 651 8.80 8.10 -20.43
N ALA A 652 8.20 6.91 -20.36
CA ALA A 652 7.83 6.30 -19.08
C ALA A 652 9.03 5.91 -18.20
N THR A 653 10.19 5.67 -18.80
CA THR A 653 11.46 5.33 -18.09
C THR A 653 12.41 6.53 -17.96
N GLY A 654 11.93 7.74 -18.29
CA GLY A 654 12.65 9.01 -18.20
C GLY A 654 12.61 9.65 -16.80
N VAL A 655 13.45 10.67 -16.60
CA VAL A 655 13.63 11.36 -15.30
C VAL A 655 12.46 12.30 -14.94
N GLU A 656 11.68 12.75 -15.93
CA GLU A 656 10.48 13.60 -15.77
C GLU A 656 9.24 12.85 -16.29
N SER A 657 8.93 11.69 -15.72
CA SER A 657 7.77 10.89 -16.13
C SER A 657 6.49 11.42 -15.46
N GLU A 658 5.66 12.15 -16.20
CA GLU A 658 4.24 12.30 -15.86
C GLU A 658 3.45 11.12 -16.44
N LEU A 659 2.96 10.22 -15.57
CA LEU A 659 2.18 9.04 -15.95
C LEU A 659 0.89 9.41 -16.73
N ASP A 660 0.42 10.64 -16.62
CA ASP A 660 -0.81 11.13 -17.27
C ASP A 660 -0.65 11.38 -18.79
N ASP A 661 0.58 11.38 -19.32
CA ASP A 661 0.87 11.64 -20.74
C ASP A 661 1.40 10.41 -21.50
N ILE A 662 1.16 9.20 -21.00
CA ILE A 662 1.53 7.93 -21.67
C ILE A 662 0.31 7.08 -22.04
N ASN A 663 0.45 6.29 -23.11
CA ASN A 663 -0.50 5.23 -23.44
C ASN A 663 0.10 3.90 -22.97
N VAL A 664 -0.53 3.28 -21.98
CA VAL A 664 0.00 2.07 -21.36
C VAL A 664 -1.13 1.10 -21.05
N LEU A 665 -0.92 -0.16 -21.40
CA LEU A 665 -1.77 -1.27 -21.01
C LEU A 665 -1.11 -1.98 -19.83
N ASN A 666 -1.83 -2.07 -18.72
CA ASN A 666 -1.30 -2.55 -17.46
C ASN A 666 -1.95 -3.87 -17.07
N LEU A 667 -1.12 -4.76 -16.50
CA LEU A 667 -1.53 -5.88 -15.68
C LEU A 667 -0.73 -5.80 -14.39
N PHE A 668 -1.38 -5.73 -13.24
CA PHE A 668 -0.71 -5.78 -11.94
C PHE A 668 -1.50 -6.65 -10.97
N TYR A 669 -0.87 -7.05 -9.88
CA TYR A 669 -1.49 -7.92 -8.87
C TYR A 669 -1.85 -7.14 -7.61
N ASP A 670 -2.97 -7.52 -7.01
CA ASP A 670 -3.38 -7.05 -5.68
C ASP A 670 -4.30 -8.06 -4.97
N GLU A 671 -4.76 -7.69 -3.78
CA GLU A 671 -5.82 -8.38 -3.05
C GLU A 671 -7.17 -8.34 -3.81
N PRO A 672 -8.08 -9.31 -3.59
CA PRO A 672 -9.33 -9.43 -4.37
C PRO A 672 -10.25 -8.21 -4.28
N GLN A 673 -10.10 -7.40 -3.24
CA GLN A 673 -10.91 -6.19 -3.02
C GLN A 673 -10.64 -5.10 -4.06
N ALA A 674 -9.52 -5.18 -4.78
CA ALA A 674 -9.20 -4.27 -5.86
C ALA A 674 -9.85 -4.68 -7.21
N LEU A 675 -10.40 -5.89 -7.32
CA LEU A 675 -11.19 -6.30 -8.49
C LEU A 675 -12.60 -5.69 -8.47
N PRO A 676 -13.15 -5.33 -9.64
CA PRO A 676 -14.58 -5.05 -9.79
C PRO A 676 -15.43 -6.21 -9.28
N THR A 677 -16.61 -5.90 -8.73
CA THR A 677 -17.49 -6.88 -8.10
C THR A 677 -17.85 -8.04 -9.03
N GLU A 678 -18.26 -7.74 -10.27
CA GLU A 678 -18.65 -8.75 -11.26
C GLU A 678 -17.48 -9.65 -11.68
N ASP A 679 -16.28 -9.07 -11.81
CA ASP A 679 -15.08 -9.83 -12.16
C ASP A 679 -14.68 -10.78 -11.03
N HIS A 680 -14.77 -10.33 -9.77
CA HIS A 680 -14.51 -11.17 -8.61
C HIS A 680 -15.57 -12.28 -8.44
N ASP A 681 -16.85 -11.98 -8.69
CA ASP A 681 -17.90 -13.00 -8.66
C ASP A 681 -17.66 -14.07 -9.74
N ALA A 682 -17.37 -13.67 -10.98
CA ALA A 682 -17.00 -14.60 -12.04
C ALA A 682 -15.76 -15.43 -11.67
N PHE A 683 -14.76 -14.81 -11.03
CA PHE A 683 -13.57 -15.51 -10.54
C PHE A 683 -13.93 -16.66 -9.60
N LEU A 684 -14.81 -16.40 -8.63
CA LEU A 684 -15.24 -17.39 -7.64
C LEU A 684 -16.13 -18.46 -8.27
N ASP A 685 -17.10 -18.08 -9.10
CA ASP A 685 -18.08 -19.00 -9.68
C ASP A 685 -17.45 -19.99 -10.67
N HIS A 686 -16.40 -19.56 -11.37
CA HIS A 686 -15.63 -20.41 -12.28
C HIS A 686 -14.40 -21.06 -11.64
N ASN A 687 -14.13 -20.77 -10.37
CA ASN A 687 -12.99 -21.30 -9.61
C ASN A 687 -11.65 -21.13 -10.34
N TRP A 688 -11.41 -19.94 -10.88
CA TRP A 688 -10.18 -19.62 -11.59
C TRP A 688 -8.95 -19.64 -10.66
N PRO A 689 -7.75 -20.00 -11.18
CA PRO A 689 -6.57 -20.15 -10.33
C PRO A 689 -5.98 -18.80 -9.91
N VAL A 690 -5.74 -18.60 -8.61
CA VAL A 690 -4.96 -17.47 -8.05
C VAL A 690 -3.63 -17.94 -7.48
N ALA A 691 -2.57 -17.14 -7.63
CA ALA A 691 -1.22 -17.53 -7.19
C ALA A 691 -0.97 -17.32 -5.69
N SER A 692 -1.62 -16.32 -5.08
CA SER A 692 -1.52 -15.94 -3.66
C SER A 692 -2.73 -15.08 -3.27
N PRO A 693 -2.95 -14.77 -1.98
CA PRO A 693 -3.98 -13.83 -1.55
C PRO A 693 -3.89 -12.44 -2.22
N GLU A 694 -2.67 -11.96 -2.50
CA GLU A 694 -2.38 -10.72 -3.22
C GLU A 694 -2.16 -10.93 -4.74
N GLY A 695 -2.55 -12.09 -5.26
CA GLY A 695 -2.24 -12.53 -6.63
C GLY A 695 -3.36 -12.33 -7.64
N TYR A 696 -4.36 -11.48 -7.36
CA TYR A 696 -5.48 -11.24 -8.28
C TYR A 696 -5.05 -10.28 -9.40
N PRO A 697 -5.20 -10.66 -10.69
CA PRO A 697 -4.76 -9.84 -11.80
C PRO A 697 -5.75 -8.72 -12.11
N ILE A 698 -5.30 -7.48 -11.98
CA ILE A 698 -6.05 -6.28 -12.35
C ILE A 698 -5.50 -5.75 -13.66
N VAL A 699 -6.39 -5.53 -14.62
CA VAL A 699 -6.02 -5.05 -15.95
C VAL A 699 -6.75 -3.77 -16.29
N MET A 700 -6.01 -2.82 -16.85
CA MET A 700 -6.58 -1.54 -17.27
C MET A 700 -5.74 -0.92 -18.37
N ARG A 701 -6.41 -0.11 -19.19
CA ARG A 701 -5.80 0.68 -20.24
C ARG A 701 -5.82 2.15 -19.84
N ILE A 702 -4.63 2.73 -19.70
CA ILE A 702 -4.47 4.17 -19.51
C ILE A 702 -4.15 4.78 -20.88
N ARG A 703 -4.92 5.80 -21.25
CA ARG A 703 -4.68 6.63 -22.44
C ARG A 703 -4.39 8.05 -21.97
N ARG A 704 -3.58 8.78 -22.74
CA ARG A 704 -3.17 10.16 -22.40
C ARG A 704 -4.34 11.02 -21.96
N ARG A 705 -4.23 11.60 -20.76
CA ARG A 705 -5.22 12.49 -20.14
C ARG A 705 -6.65 11.92 -20.10
N LYS A 706 -6.78 10.60 -20.03
CA LYS A 706 -8.06 9.91 -19.85
C LYS A 706 -8.04 9.11 -18.56
N ALA A 707 -9.21 8.95 -17.97
CA ALA A 707 -9.42 7.99 -16.89
C ALA A 707 -9.02 6.57 -17.34
N PRO A 708 -8.68 5.67 -16.40
CA PRO A 708 -8.50 4.26 -16.69
C PRO A 708 -9.69 3.69 -17.45
N GLN A 709 -9.44 2.78 -18.39
CA GLN A 709 -10.48 2.17 -19.22
C GLN A 709 -10.32 0.66 -19.28
N VAL A 710 -11.43 -0.05 -19.52
CA VAL A 710 -11.40 -1.47 -19.85
C VAL A 710 -10.56 -1.69 -21.12
N PRO A 711 -9.62 -2.65 -21.13
CA PRO A 711 -8.91 -3.03 -22.35
C PRO A 711 -9.86 -3.57 -23.43
N THR A 712 -9.52 -3.33 -24.70
CA THR A 712 -10.20 -3.94 -25.86
C THR A 712 -9.86 -5.43 -25.98
N GLU A 713 -10.65 -6.19 -26.76
CA GLU A 713 -10.37 -7.62 -26.98
C GLU A 713 -8.95 -7.88 -27.53
N ASP A 714 -8.47 -7.00 -28.41
CA ASP A 714 -7.14 -7.09 -28.99
C ASP A 714 -6.04 -6.78 -27.97
N GLU A 715 -6.29 -5.84 -27.05
CA GLU A 715 -5.40 -5.50 -25.94
C GLU A 715 -5.35 -6.65 -24.91
N LEU A 716 -6.49 -7.28 -24.58
CA LEU A 716 -6.50 -8.44 -23.68
C LEU A 716 -5.71 -9.63 -24.24
N GLN A 717 -5.91 -9.98 -25.51
CA GLN A 717 -5.13 -11.07 -26.11
C GLN A 717 -3.63 -10.77 -26.16
N MET A 718 -3.26 -9.50 -26.31
CA MET A 718 -1.86 -9.08 -26.24
C MET A 718 -1.28 -9.25 -24.85
N LEU A 719 -2.04 -8.88 -23.80
CA LEU A 719 -1.67 -9.14 -22.41
C LEU A 719 -1.55 -10.64 -22.15
N THR A 720 -2.51 -11.46 -22.60
CA THR A 720 -2.46 -12.91 -22.43
C THR A 720 -1.22 -13.51 -23.10
N ALA A 721 -0.92 -13.12 -24.34
CA ALA A 721 0.26 -13.59 -25.06
C ALA A 721 1.55 -13.17 -24.34
N PHE A 722 1.64 -11.91 -23.90
CA PHE A 722 2.84 -11.44 -23.21
C PHE A 722 3.01 -12.09 -21.83
N ALA A 723 1.95 -12.16 -21.03
CA ALA A 723 1.96 -12.78 -19.71
C ALA A 723 2.31 -14.28 -19.79
N GLY A 724 1.77 -14.99 -20.78
CA GLY A 724 2.02 -16.41 -20.96
C GLY A 724 3.40 -16.73 -21.53
N GLY A 725 3.91 -15.90 -22.44
CA GLY A 725 5.21 -16.13 -23.07
C GLY A 725 6.41 -15.58 -22.31
N LEU A 726 6.23 -14.64 -21.39
CA LEU A 726 7.35 -14.09 -20.62
C LEU A 726 8.04 -15.16 -19.73
N PRO A 727 7.33 -16.07 -19.04
CA PRO A 727 7.96 -17.22 -18.38
C PRO A 727 8.80 -18.07 -19.34
N ASP A 728 8.29 -18.36 -20.54
CA ASP A 728 9.04 -19.13 -21.55
C ASP A 728 10.29 -18.38 -22.04
N LEU A 729 10.20 -17.04 -22.15
CA LEU A 729 11.32 -16.17 -22.50
C LEU A 729 12.39 -16.08 -21.40
N LEU A 730 12.01 -16.26 -20.12
CA LEU A 730 12.94 -16.33 -19.00
C LEU A 730 13.73 -17.64 -18.99
N ASP A 731 13.07 -18.74 -19.35
CA ASP A 731 13.67 -20.08 -19.37
C ASP A 731 14.48 -20.34 -20.67
N ALA A 732 14.31 -19.50 -21.69
CA ALA A 732 15.00 -19.64 -22.97
C ALA A 732 16.51 -19.34 -22.87
N GLU A 733 17.33 -20.15 -23.55
CA GLU A 733 18.77 -19.88 -23.70
C GLU A 733 19.05 -18.67 -24.62
N GLY A 734 18.11 -18.33 -25.50
CA GLY A 734 18.23 -17.27 -26.49
C GLY A 734 17.57 -15.95 -26.08
N PRO A 735 17.82 -14.86 -26.83
CA PRO A 735 17.19 -13.57 -26.55
C PRO A 735 15.72 -13.49 -26.97
N GLU A 736 15.19 -14.53 -27.62
CA GLU A 736 13.84 -14.55 -28.18
C GLU A 736 13.14 -15.89 -27.97
N VAL A 737 11.80 -15.84 -27.89
CA VAL A 737 10.91 -16.99 -27.90
C VAL A 737 9.75 -16.73 -28.86
N VAL A 738 9.26 -17.79 -29.51
CA VAL A 738 8.04 -17.75 -30.33
C VAL A 738 6.96 -18.55 -29.64
N ILE A 739 5.84 -17.90 -29.37
CA ILE A 739 4.68 -18.49 -28.70
C ILE A 739 3.50 -18.57 -29.66
N ASP A 740 2.73 -19.65 -29.54
CA ASP A 740 1.42 -19.75 -30.17
C ASP A 740 0.39 -19.08 -29.26
N SER A 741 -0.37 -18.13 -29.80
CA SER A 741 -1.43 -17.42 -29.08
C SER A 741 -2.72 -17.42 -29.92
N PRO A 742 -3.88 -17.13 -29.31
CA PRO A 742 -5.12 -16.90 -30.06
C PRO A 742 -5.02 -15.80 -31.13
N ALA A 743 -4.05 -14.88 -30.99
CA ALA A 743 -3.77 -13.83 -31.95
C ALA A 743 -2.81 -14.25 -33.08
N GLY A 744 -2.36 -15.52 -33.11
CA GLY A 744 -1.35 -16.07 -34.03
C GLY A 744 0.02 -16.27 -33.37
N LYS A 745 1.05 -16.49 -34.19
CA LYS A 745 2.44 -16.65 -33.71
C LYS A 745 3.03 -15.32 -33.29
N VAL A 746 3.38 -15.20 -32.02
CA VAL A 746 3.94 -13.98 -31.42
C VAL A 746 5.39 -14.25 -31.05
N THR A 747 6.29 -13.34 -31.37
CA THR A 747 7.69 -13.36 -30.99
C THR A 747 7.91 -12.35 -29.87
N LEU A 748 8.51 -12.80 -28.78
CA LEU A 748 8.98 -11.96 -27.69
C LEU A 748 10.50 -11.91 -27.73
N THR A 749 11.09 -10.72 -27.75
CA THR A 749 12.55 -10.53 -27.85
C THR A 749 13.07 -9.55 -26.81
N TRP A 750 14.09 -9.94 -26.03
CA TRP A 750 14.76 -9.05 -25.08
C TRP A 750 15.51 -7.92 -25.79
N PHE A 751 15.43 -6.71 -25.23
CA PHE A 751 16.29 -5.58 -25.61
C PHE A 751 16.50 -4.62 -24.42
N GLU A 752 17.50 -3.75 -24.53
CA GLU A 752 17.79 -2.72 -23.52
C GLU A 752 17.09 -1.39 -23.87
N THR A 753 16.43 -0.78 -22.89
CA THR A 753 15.65 0.45 -23.08
C THR A 753 16.53 1.66 -23.39
N ARG A 754 17.77 1.68 -22.88
CA ARG A 754 18.75 2.74 -23.17
C ARG A 754 19.83 2.23 -24.12
N PRO A 755 19.97 2.81 -25.33
CA PRO A 755 21.11 2.47 -26.17
C PRO A 755 22.40 2.95 -25.50
N ASP A 756 23.38 2.06 -25.48
CA ASP A 756 24.78 2.39 -25.34
C ASP A 756 25.10 3.64 -26.19
N LYS A 757 25.49 4.75 -25.57
CA LYS A 757 25.99 5.95 -26.29
C LYS A 757 27.38 5.68 -26.91
N ALA A 758 27.65 4.44 -27.33
CA ALA A 758 28.89 3.97 -27.92
C ALA A 758 28.67 3.44 -29.35
N ARG A 759 27.84 4.11 -30.17
CA ARG A 759 27.84 3.88 -31.64
C ARG A 759 27.34 5.07 -32.46
N LYS A 760 27.89 6.26 -32.23
CA LYS A 760 27.87 7.38 -33.20
C LYS A 760 29.21 8.13 -33.22
N THR A 761 30.29 7.42 -33.52
CA THR A 761 31.52 8.01 -34.08
C THR A 761 31.86 7.38 -35.43
N GLY A 762 30.84 7.17 -36.27
CA GLY A 762 31.05 6.96 -37.70
C GLY A 762 31.07 8.32 -38.41
N LYS A 763 32.21 9.02 -38.40
CA LYS A 763 32.44 10.08 -39.39
C LYS A 763 32.45 9.41 -40.77
N PRO A 764 31.64 9.86 -41.74
CA PRO A 764 31.85 9.44 -43.12
C PRO A 764 33.19 10.01 -43.58
N LYS A 765 34.10 9.15 -44.03
CA LYS A 765 35.26 9.57 -44.81
C LYS A 765 34.75 10.27 -46.07
N LYS A 766 35.06 11.56 -46.20
CA LYS A 766 35.32 12.19 -47.48
C LYS A 766 36.77 12.64 -47.46
#